data_AF-A0A934YDH3-F1
#
_entry.id   AF-A0A934YDH3-F1
#
_cell.length_a   1.000
_cell.length_b   1.000
_cell.length_c   1.000
_cell.angle_alpha   90.00
_cell.angle_beta   90.00
_cell.angle_gamma   90.00
#
_symmetry.space_group_name_H-M   'P 1'
#
loop_
_entity.id
_entity.type
_entity.pdbx_description
1 polymer ?
#
loop_
_entity_poly.entity_id
_entity_poly.type
_entity_poly.pdbx_seq_one_letter_code
_entity_poly.pdbx_strand_id
1 'polypeptide(L)'
;MKFLANYIVMVAIILWIIPSYAQLNRTIDGKGNNLLHQEWGTTGSNELEYGTIGFGDGYSSPAGSDRPNARYISNMLNVQNTLENDPRNLSAYCWVWGQFIDHDITLVTDNPNEGLAISIPKGDVYFDPQATGTAKMNILRNLFDPNTGTDPSNPRKYINHITSFVDASTIYGSDESRAKWLRTFIGGKIKVSSGNLLPWNTITGEYNDVIDPSAPEMAMPLPNVTKFFVSGDVRANENPFLTAMHTLFTREHNRLCTKLANEFPSWNDEELYQRARKLVGAEIQAITYEEWLPELGMELDTYLGYNASVDPGIMNVFSAAAYRYGHTTINSVLVRMDNAGNYMAEGDILLRDAYFNPGATKDIGGIEPYLIGMSTVIQQDFDCKIIDDLRNFLFGAPGAGGMDLAVINIERGRERGLPDYNTVRNDFGLERLNDFNQMSSDLIMNQTLKFVYSDVNKIDPWVGMLAENHMHNALFGETAMTIVKQQFISLRDGDRYYYLNDDALSPLDKLLAKTTRLADVIRRNAPVTIIKDNIFEVHTLTSATKDVKEDRFIDFALYPNPVHQMVFLRIPSETSRKATLQVVDMQGKVILEREANLSIGNNTITLTLPFTCTQGSYAMIITSENKTGQKLFIKVD
;
A
#
# COMPACT_ATOMS: atom_id res chain seq x y z
N MET A 1 -55.71 -13.86 9.21
CA MET A 1 -55.07 -15.15 8.86
C MET A 1 -54.37 -15.15 7.50
N LYS A 2 -54.99 -14.70 6.38
CA LYS A 2 -54.31 -14.64 5.07
C LYS A 2 -53.09 -13.71 5.01
N PHE A 3 -53.10 -12.59 5.74
CA PHE A 3 -51.95 -11.68 5.81
C PHE A 3 -50.74 -12.26 6.55
N LEU A 4 -50.97 -13.05 7.62
CA LEU A 4 -49.91 -13.67 8.40
C LEU A 4 -49.24 -14.83 7.63
N ALA A 5 -50.02 -15.59 6.86
CA ALA A 5 -49.52 -16.66 6.01
C ALA A 5 -48.63 -16.12 4.86
N ASN A 6 -49.01 -15.01 4.22
CA ASN A 6 -48.18 -14.39 3.18
C ASN A 6 -46.88 -13.79 3.74
N TYR A 7 -46.90 -13.25 4.96
CA TYR A 7 -45.70 -12.71 5.61
C TYR A 7 -44.72 -13.83 6.02
N ILE A 8 -45.23 -14.94 6.55
CA ILE A 8 -44.42 -16.11 6.93
C ILE A 8 -43.82 -16.79 5.69
N VAL A 9 -44.56 -16.86 4.58
CA VAL A 9 -44.04 -17.40 3.30
C VAL A 9 -42.99 -16.47 2.70
N MET A 10 -43.17 -15.15 2.73
CA MET A 10 -42.11 -14.22 2.29
C MET A 10 -40.85 -14.32 3.16
N VAL A 11 -41.00 -14.37 4.48
CA VAL A 11 -39.85 -14.50 5.40
C VAL A 11 -39.16 -15.85 5.22
N ALA A 12 -39.90 -16.95 5.02
CA ALA A 12 -39.34 -18.27 4.75
C ALA A 12 -38.64 -18.36 3.38
N ILE A 13 -39.17 -17.71 2.34
CA ILE A 13 -38.54 -17.63 1.01
C ILE A 13 -37.25 -16.80 1.08
N ILE A 14 -37.25 -15.66 1.80
CA ILE A 14 -36.04 -14.85 2.03
C ILE A 14 -35.00 -15.65 2.84
N LEU A 15 -35.42 -16.40 3.86
CA LEU A 15 -34.56 -17.28 4.66
C LEU A 15 -33.95 -18.46 3.88
N TRP A 16 -34.50 -18.85 2.73
CA TRP A 16 -33.97 -19.93 1.88
C TRP A 16 -33.21 -19.43 0.65
N ILE A 17 -33.55 -18.25 0.11
CA ILE A 17 -32.82 -17.65 -1.01
C ILE A 17 -31.43 -17.19 -0.58
N ILE A 18 -31.29 -16.58 0.61
CA ILE A 18 -29.99 -16.07 1.09
C ILE A 18 -28.96 -17.20 1.29
N PRO A 19 -29.28 -18.36 1.92
CA PRO A 19 -28.35 -19.49 1.99
C PRO A 19 -27.99 -20.08 0.62
N SER A 20 -28.94 -20.16 -0.31
CA SER A 20 -28.69 -20.76 -1.63
C SER A 20 -27.80 -19.92 -2.54
N TYR A 21 -27.92 -18.58 -2.50
CA TYR A 21 -27.01 -17.65 -3.20
C TYR A 21 -25.61 -17.64 -2.58
N ALA A 22 -25.51 -17.64 -1.24
CA ALA A 22 -24.26 -17.79 -0.49
C ALA A 22 -23.66 -19.20 -0.60
N GLN A 23 -24.32 -20.14 -1.28
CA GLN A 23 -23.76 -21.48 -1.51
C GLN A 23 -22.87 -21.50 -2.75
N LEU A 24 -23.20 -20.69 -3.77
CA LEU A 24 -22.50 -20.65 -5.06
C LEU A 24 -21.50 -19.50 -5.18
N ASN A 25 -21.83 -18.32 -4.66
CA ASN A 25 -20.97 -17.13 -4.75
C ASN A 25 -20.59 -16.64 -3.35
N ARG A 26 -19.39 -16.06 -3.24
CA ARG A 26 -18.98 -15.35 -2.03
C ARG A 26 -19.84 -14.09 -1.86
N THR A 27 -20.29 -13.79 -0.65
CA THR A 27 -20.92 -12.50 -0.36
C THR A 27 -19.91 -11.35 -0.49
N ILE A 28 -20.37 -10.11 -0.56
CA ILE A 28 -19.48 -8.94 -0.62
C ILE A 28 -18.77 -8.70 0.72
N ASP A 29 -19.46 -8.98 1.83
CA ASP A 29 -18.97 -8.80 3.21
C ASP A 29 -18.19 -10.00 3.78
N GLY A 30 -18.01 -11.07 2.98
CA GLY A 30 -17.33 -12.31 3.37
C GLY A 30 -18.17 -13.28 4.22
N LYS A 31 -19.38 -12.88 4.65
CA LYS A 31 -20.24 -13.67 5.52
C LYS A 31 -20.61 -15.04 4.95
N GLY A 32 -20.60 -16.05 5.82
CA GLY A 32 -20.99 -17.41 5.46
C GLY A 32 -19.94 -18.16 4.65
N ASN A 33 -18.69 -17.68 4.59
CA ASN A 33 -17.57 -18.47 4.12
C ASN A 33 -17.47 -19.78 4.93
N ASN A 34 -17.32 -19.65 6.25
CA ASN A 34 -17.38 -20.79 7.15
C ASN A 34 -18.85 -21.05 7.57
N LEU A 35 -19.33 -22.28 7.35
CA LEU A 35 -20.74 -22.63 7.63
C LEU A 35 -21.04 -22.80 9.13
N LEU A 36 -20.02 -23.09 9.94
CA LEU A 36 -20.14 -23.25 11.39
C LEU A 36 -19.89 -21.92 12.12
N HIS A 37 -18.97 -21.12 11.60
CA HIS A 37 -18.55 -19.84 12.15
C HIS A 37 -18.74 -18.71 11.13
N GLN A 38 -20.00 -18.32 10.89
CA GLN A 38 -20.37 -17.46 9.76
C GLN A 38 -19.74 -16.05 9.75
N GLU A 39 -19.20 -15.60 10.89
CA GLU A 39 -18.54 -14.29 11.05
C GLU A 39 -17.01 -14.35 10.93
N TRP A 40 -16.41 -15.54 10.76
CA TRP A 40 -14.97 -15.64 10.57
C TRP A 40 -14.54 -15.06 9.22
N GLY A 41 -13.62 -14.08 9.28
CA GLY A 41 -13.06 -13.40 8.10
C GLY A 41 -13.98 -12.37 7.43
N THR A 42 -15.12 -12.03 8.04
CA THR A 42 -16.04 -11.02 7.50
C THR A 42 -15.54 -9.60 7.76
N THR A 43 -16.00 -8.64 6.96
CA THR A 43 -15.84 -7.22 7.32
C THR A 43 -16.47 -6.95 8.68
N GLY A 44 -15.78 -6.19 9.52
CA GLY A 44 -16.21 -5.88 10.87
C GLY A 44 -15.81 -6.93 11.91
N SER A 45 -15.20 -8.05 11.51
CA SER A 45 -14.64 -9.02 12.46
C SER A 45 -13.38 -8.47 13.13
N ASN A 46 -13.14 -8.94 14.36
CA ASN A 46 -11.93 -8.58 15.10
C ASN A 46 -10.72 -9.34 14.53
N GLU A 47 -9.58 -8.65 14.45
CA GLU A 47 -8.30 -9.30 14.24
C GLU A 47 -7.98 -10.27 15.38
N LEU A 48 -7.30 -11.36 15.04
CA LEU A 48 -6.96 -12.44 15.93
C LEU A 48 -5.79 -12.05 16.83
N GLU A 49 -6.00 -12.11 18.13
CA GLU A 49 -4.90 -12.04 19.10
C GLU A 49 -4.22 -13.41 19.15
N TYR A 50 -3.04 -13.50 18.56
CA TYR A 50 -2.19 -14.68 18.62
C TYR A 50 -1.02 -14.40 19.56
N GLY A 51 -0.96 -15.11 20.68
CA GLY A 51 0.12 -14.99 21.66
C GLY A 51 -0.17 -14.03 22.80
N THR A 52 0.89 -13.42 23.32
CA THR A 52 0.88 -12.58 24.52
C THR A 52 0.39 -11.16 24.20
N ILE A 53 -0.46 -10.61 25.07
CA ILE A 53 -0.96 -9.23 24.95
C ILE A 53 -0.07 -8.28 25.76
N GLY A 54 0.44 -7.25 25.10
CA GLY A 54 1.51 -6.37 25.59
C GLY A 54 1.08 -4.98 26.09
N PHE A 55 -0.21 -4.65 26.15
CA PHE A 55 -0.69 -3.35 26.66
C PHE A 55 -0.07 -3.02 28.04
N GLY A 56 0.32 -1.76 28.25
CA GLY A 56 1.04 -1.34 29.47
C GLY A 56 0.23 -1.48 30.76
N ASP A 57 -1.10 -1.39 30.67
CA ASP A 57 -2.06 -1.65 31.76
C ASP A 57 -2.73 -3.04 31.65
N GLY A 58 -2.31 -3.84 30.66
CA GLY A 58 -2.88 -5.15 30.35
C GLY A 58 -4.10 -5.13 29.45
N TYR A 59 -4.63 -3.98 29.04
CA TYR A 59 -5.86 -3.95 28.22
C TYR A 59 -6.04 -2.81 27.22
N SER A 60 -5.38 -1.66 27.38
CA SER A 60 -5.66 -0.49 26.53
C SER A 60 -4.47 0.45 26.35
N SER A 61 -3.69 0.72 27.39
CA SER A 61 -2.58 1.68 27.30
C SER A 61 -1.47 1.15 26.38
N PRO A 62 -0.93 1.95 25.44
CA PRO A 62 0.13 1.49 24.53
C PRO A 62 1.26 0.74 25.23
N ALA A 63 1.70 -0.36 24.61
CA ALA A 63 2.79 -1.20 25.09
C ALA A 63 4.13 -0.45 25.10
N GLY A 64 5.10 -1.00 25.84
CA GLY A 64 6.49 -0.56 25.74
C GLY A 64 6.77 0.86 26.23
N SER A 65 6.07 1.31 27.28
CA SER A 65 6.31 2.63 27.92
C SER A 65 7.77 2.85 28.39
N ASP A 66 8.53 1.76 28.55
CA ASP A 66 9.94 1.74 28.93
C ASP A 66 10.89 1.48 27.75
N ARG A 67 10.37 1.46 26.51
CA ARG A 67 11.13 1.37 25.27
C ARG A 67 11.57 2.76 24.79
N PRO A 68 12.60 2.86 23.95
CA PRO A 68 13.07 4.14 23.42
C PRO A 68 12.00 4.86 22.58
N ASN A 69 12.14 6.17 22.46
CA ASN A 69 11.30 7.00 21.62
C ASN A 69 11.34 6.52 20.15
N ALA A 70 10.18 6.36 19.50
CA ALA A 70 10.12 5.83 18.13
C ALA A 70 10.86 6.70 17.10
N ARG A 71 10.85 8.02 17.21
CA ARG A 71 11.60 8.89 16.29
C ARG A 71 13.11 8.79 16.54
N TYR A 72 13.53 8.61 17.79
CA TYR A 72 14.92 8.29 18.10
C TYR A 72 15.35 6.96 17.47
N ILE A 73 14.52 5.91 17.58
CA ILE A 73 14.77 4.62 16.90
C ILE A 73 14.90 4.83 15.38
N SER A 74 13.96 5.55 14.78
CA SER A 74 13.98 5.90 13.35
C SER A 74 15.25 6.66 12.93
N ASN A 75 15.70 7.62 13.73
CA ASN A 75 16.93 8.39 13.47
C ASN A 75 18.20 7.54 13.56
N MET A 76 18.21 6.49 14.39
CA MET A 76 19.40 5.66 14.60
C MET A 76 19.46 4.46 13.67
N LEU A 77 18.31 3.84 13.34
CA LEU A 77 18.25 2.60 12.58
C LEU A 77 17.78 2.85 11.14
N ASN A 78 16.72 3.63 10.97
CA ASN A 78 15.95 3.73 9.72
C ASN A 78 16.45 4.74 8.70
N VAL A 79 17.52 5.48 8.99
CA VAL A 79 18.13 6.39 8.02
C VAL A 79 18.79 5.59 6.89
N GLN A 80 18.35 5.89 5.67
CA GLN A 80 18.93 5.40 4.44
C GLN A 80 19.68 6.52 3.72
N ASN A 81 21.00 6.34 3.53
CA ASN A 81 21.85 7.34 2.87
C ASN A 81 22.24 6.94 1.44
N THR A 82 21.99 5.68 1.07
CA THR A 82 22.40 5.05 -0.18
C THR A 82 21.31 4.11 -0.67
N LEU A 83 21.25 3.85 -1.96
CA LEU A 83 20.39 2.82 -2.53
C LEU A 83 20.79 1.44 -1.99
N GLU A 84 19.87 0.76 -1.32
CA GLU A 84 20.06 -0.58 -0.77
C GLU A 84 19.24 -1.55 -1.62
N ASN A 85 19.79 -2.03 -2.74
CA ASN A 85 19.05 -2.91 -3.64
C ASN A 85 18.93 -4.32 -3.05
N ASP A 86 17.75 -4.92 -3.21
CA ASP A 86 17.52 -6.32 -2.89
C ASP A 86 18.56 -7.23 -3.59
N PRO A 87 19.28 -8.08 -2.84
CA PRO A 87 20.38 -8.88 -3.39
C PRO A 87 19.90 -10.01 -4.31
N ARG A 88 18.59 -10.29 -4.33
CA ARG A 88 17.94 -11.31 -5.16
C ARG A 88 17.45 -10.73 -6.49
N ASN A 89 17.57 -9.42 -6.69
CA ASN A 89 17.08 -8.67 -7.85
C ASN A 89 15.56 -8.77 -8.04
N LEU A 90 14.81 -8.81 -6.93
CA LEU A 90 13.35 -8.71 -6.95
C LEU A 90 12.94 -7.35 -7.54
N SER A 91 11.91 -7.34 -8.38
CA SER A 91 11.42 -6.13 -9.02
C SER A 91 10.48 -5.35 -8.11
N ALA A 92 10.14 -4.11 -8.48
CA ALA A 92 9.14 -3.32 -7.77
C ALA A 92 7.75 -3.98 -7.73
N TYR A 93 7.45 -4.96 -8.61
CA TYR A 93 6.20 -5.73 -8.52
C TYR A 93 6.07 -6.49 -7.21
N CYS A 94 7.17 -6.87 -6.55
CA CYS A 94 7.12 -7.61 -5.29
C CYS A 94 6.45 -6.80 -4.17
N TRP A 95 6.85 -5.54 -3.98
CA TRP A 95 6.23 -4.69 -2.96
C TRP A 95 4.87 -4.16 -3.39
N VAL A 96 4.66 -3.89 -4.69
CA VAL A 96 3.36 -3.41 -5.19
C VAL A 96 2.28 -4.50 -5.08
N TRP A 97 2.62 -5.75 -5.40
CA TRP A 97 1.71 -6.88 -5.21
C TRP A 97 1.45 -7.12 -3.72
N GLY A 98 2.47 -7.03 -2.87
CA GLY A 98 2.30 -7.11 -1.41
C GLY A 98 1.34 -6.05 -0.87
N GLN A 99 1.47 -4.80 -1.32
CA GLN A 99 0.54 -3.72 -0.98
C GLN A 99 -0.88 -3.99 -1.51
N PHE A 100 -1.00 -4.46 -2.75
CA PHE A 100 -2.30 -4.79 -3.34
C PHE A 100 -3.01 -5.91 -2.57
N ILE A 101 -2.28 -6.93 -2.11
CA ILE A 101 -2.84 -8.01 -1.29
C ILE A 101 -3.13 -7.56 0.15
N ASP A 102 -2.28 -6.73 0.78
CA ASP A 102 -2.61 -6.11 2.08
C ASP A 102 -3.97 -5.42 2.01
N HIS A 103 -4.20 -4.69 0.91
CA HIS A 103 -5.42 -3.94 0.69
C HIS A 103 -6.64 -4.81 0.36
N ASP A 104 -6.44 -6.11 0.09
CA ASP A 104 -7.50 -7.09 -0.13
C ASP A 104 -7.93 -7.78 1.17
N ILE A 105 -7.03 -7.84 2.17
CA ILE A 105 -7.18 -8.69 3.35
C ILE A 105 -7.24 -7.95 4.68
N THR A 106 -6.69 -6.72 4.79
CA THR A 106 -6.71 -5.95 6.05
C THR A 106 -6.88 -4.44 5.85
N LEU A 107 -7.71 -3.85 6.72
CA LEU A 107 -7.85 -2.41 6.90
C LEU A 107 -8.30 -2.13 8.34
N VAL A 108 -7.40 -1.61 9.16
CA VAL A 108 -7.74 -1.06 10.48
C VAL A 108 -7.68 0.46 10.41
N THR A 109 -8.83 1.11 10.61
CA THR A 109 -8.96 2.56 10.44
C THR A 109 -8.50 3.32 11.69
N ASP A 110 -8.19 4.60 11.53
CA ASP A 110 -7.84 5.47 12.64
C ASP A 110 -9.09 5.89 13.44
N ASN A 111 -8.94 5.99 14.75
CA ASN A 111 -9.95 6.57 15.64
C ASN A 111 -9.77 8.10 15.67
N PRO A 112 -10.69 8.89 15.10
CA PRO A 112 -10.55 10.34 15.03
C PRO A 112 -10.58 11.02 16.42
N ASN A 113 -10.99 10.30 17.47
CA ASN A 113 -11.11 10.82 18.82
C ASN A 113 -9.92 10.45 19.74
N GLU A 114 -8.97 9.64 19.27
CA GLU A 114 -7.82 9.21 20.08
C GLU A 114 -6.48 9.55 19.41
N GLY A 115 -5.95 10.73 19.74
CA GLY A 115 -4.61 11.14 19.32
C GLY A 115 -3.50 10.53 20.20
N LEU A 116 -2.39 10.18 19.56
CA LEU A 116 -1.15 9.77 20.20
C LEU A 116 -0.04 10.76 19.80
N ALA A 117 0.54 11.43 20.79
CA ALA A 117 1.55 12.46 20.58
C ALA A 117 2.95 11.93 20.90
N ILE A 118 3.78 11.76 19.86
CA ILE A 118 5.16 11.30 19.95
C ILE A 118 6.06 12.52 20.13
N SER A 119 6.89 12.52 21.16
CA SER A 119 7.89 13.58 21.36
C SER A 119 8.99 13.49 20.30
N ILE A 120 9.37 14.62 19.71
CA ILE A 120 10.48 14.68 18.76
C ILE A 120 11.79 14.95 19.51
N PRO A 121 12.87 14.20 19.23
CA PRO A 121 14.19 14.49 19.80
C PRO A 121 14.61 15.95 19.55
N LYS A 122 15.12 16.61 20.59
CA LYS A 122 15.56 18.01 20.48
C LYS A 122 16.63 18.15 19.39
N GLY A 123 16.42 19.08 18.46
CA GLY A 123 17.34 19.34 17.36
C GLY A 123 17.23 18.34 16.20
N ASP A 124 16.14 17.57 16.14
CA ASP A 124 15.81 16.77 14.95
C ASP A 124 15.79 17.66 13.71
N VAL A 125 16.63 17.33 12.72
CA VAL A 125 16.88 18.20 11.56
C VAL A 125 15.67 18.38 10.64
N TYR A 126 14.65 17.53 10.78
CA TYR A 126 13.41 17.60 10.01
C TYR A 126 12.27 18.19 10.84
N PHE A 127 12.04 17.67 12.04
CA PHE A 127 10.84 17.97 12.82
C PHE A 127 11.05 18.94 13.98
N ASP A 128 12.29 19.20 14.42
CA ASP A 128 12.64 20.23 15.41
C ASP A 128 13.94 20.98 15.04
N PRO A 129 14.03 21.58 13.83
CA PRO A 129 15.30 22.15 13.33
C PRO A 129 15.80 23.35 14.15
N GLN A 130 14.92 23.98 14.93
CA GLN A 130 15.26 25.09 15.84
C GLN A 130 15.65 24.60 17.24
N ALA A 131 15.73 23.29 17.45
CA ALA A 131 16.08 22.65 18.72
C ALA A 131 15.25 23.17 19.90
N THR A 132 13.94 23.34 19.70
CA THR A 132 13.03 23.84 20.72
C THR A 132 12.88 22.84 21.87
N GLY A 133 12.98 21.54 21.57
CA GLY A 133 12.72 20.46 22.51
C GLY A 133 11.24 20.28 22.87
N THR A 134 10.33 20.98 22.17
CA THR A 134 8.88 20.94 22.42
C THR A 134 8.08 20.35 21.27
N ALA A 135 8.72 20.07 20.13
CA ALA A 135 8.07 19.52 18.95
C ALA A 135 7.49 18.12 19.22
N LYS A 136 6.33 17.85 18.61
CA LYS A 136 5.64 16.57 18.66
C LYS A 136 5.14 16.17 17.29
N MET A 137 5.14 14.87 17.00
CA MET A 137 4.43 14.27 15.89
C MET A 137 3.15 13.64 16.44
N ASN A 138 2.00 13.97 15.85
CA ASN A 138 0.73 13.42 16.27
C ASN A 138 0.27 12.39 15.25
N ILE A 139 -0.10 11.21 15.74
CA ILE A 139 -0.78 10.17 14.96
C ILE A 139 -2.12 9.86 15.65
N LEU A 140 -2.99 9.12 14.98
CA LEU A 140 -4.21 8.59 15.59
C LEU A 140 -4.03 7.12 15.96
N ARG A 141 -4.54 6.75 17.14
CA ARG A 141 -4.67 5.33 17.51
C ARG A 141 -5.71 4.66 16.62
N ASN A 142 -5.61 3.36 16.42
CA ASN A 142 -6.59 2.65 15.62
C ASN A 142 -7.95 2.56 16.33
N LEU A 143 -9.00 2.53 15.51
CA LEU A 143 -10.35 2.22 15.95
C LEU A 143 -10.39 0.76 16.44
N PHE A 144 -11.00 0.56 17.60
CA PHE A 144 -11.09 -0.73 18.27
C PHE A 144 -12.57 -1.09 18.48
N ASP A 145 -12.85 -2.36 18.75
CA ASP A 145 -14.19 -2.84 19.06
C ASP A 145 -14.70 -2.15 20.34
N PRO A 146 -15.80 -1.37 20.28
CA PRO A 146 -16.30 -0.58 21.41
C PRO A 146 -16.74 -1.44 22.60
N ASN A 147 -16.88 -2.76 22.43
CA ASN A 147 -17.19 -3.68 23.53
C ASN A 147 -15.94 -4.28 24.20
N THR A 148 -14.74 -3.86 23.78
CA THR A 148 -13.44 -4.33 24.29
C THR A 148 -12.65 -3.22 24.96
N GLY A 149 -11.49 -3.54 25.54
CA GLY A 149 -10.64 -2.56 26.21
C GLY A 149 -11.20 -2.08 27.55
N THR A 150 -11.95 -2.91 28.26
CA THR A 150 -12.57 -2.56 29.55
C THR A 150 -11.67 -2.86 30.73
N ASP A 151 -10.89 -3.95 30.67
CA ASP A 151 -10.04 -4.47 31.73
C ASP A 151 -9.14 -5.60 31.19
N PRO A 152 -8.14 -6.10 31.94
CA PRO A 152 -7.21 -7.15 31.47
C PRO A 152 -7.85 -8.48 31.02
N SER A 153 -9.09 -8.78 31.41
CA SER A 153 -9.81 -9.96 30.91
C SER A 153 -10.51 -9.72 29.57
N ASN A 154 -10.64 -8.45 29.16
CA ASN A 154 -11.24 -8.01 27.91
C ASN A 154 -10.42 -6.86 27.29
N PRO A 155 -9.16 -7.14 26.86
CA PRO A 155 -8.27 -6.17 26.24
C PRO A 155 -8.83 -5.64 24.92
N ARG A 156 -8.37 -4.47 24.49
CA ARG A 156 -8.77 -3.86 23.21
C ARG A 156 -8.50 -4.82 22.06
N LYS A 157 -9.48 -4.95 21.17
CA LYS A 157 -9.36 -5.68 19.90
C LYS A 157 -9.63 -4.75 18.74
N TYR A 158 -8.97 -5.01 17.61
CA TYR A 158 -9.05 -4.15 16.44
C TYR A 158 -9.96 -4.74 15.39
N ILE A 159 -10.75 -3.90 14.75
CA ILE A 159 -11.71 -4.31 13.73
C ILE A 159 -11.02 -4.28 12.37
N ASN A 160 -11.08 -5.39 11.64
CA ASN A 160 -10.78 -5.38 10.22
C ASN A 160 -12.01 -4.88 9.44
N HIS A 161 -11.89 -3.74 8.77
CA HIS A 161 -13.00 -3.10 8.05
C HIS A 161 -13.23 -3.67 6.65
N ILE A 162 -12.41 -4.62 6.22
CA ILE A 162 -12.59 -5.36 4.96
C ILE A 162 -12.61 -6.87 5.24
N THR A 163 -12.89 -7.65 4.20
CA THR A 163 -12.82 -9.12 4.28
C THR A 163 -11.38 -9.56 4.52
N SER A 164 -11.17 -10.69 5.21
CA SER A 164 -9.81 -11.23 5.40
C SER A 164 -9.32 -12.08 4.23
N PHE A 165 -10.21 -12.46 3.33
CA PHE A 165 -9.93 -13.38 2.24
C PHE A 165 -9.22 -12.68 1.09
N VAL A 166 -8.34 -13.39 0.39
CA VAL A 166 -7.87 -12.98 -0.93
C VAL A 166 -9.00 -13.20 -1.93
N ASP A 167 -9.88 -12.22 -2.09
CA ASP A 167 -11.14 -12.34 -2.83
C ASP A 167 -11.43 -11.21 -3.82
N ALA A 168 -10.40 -10.38 -4.08
CA ALA A 168 -10.45 -9.22 -4.95
C ALA A 168 -11.42 -8.13 -4.45
N SER A 169 -11.65 -8.03 -3.14
CA SER A 169 -12.34 -6.91 -2.49
C SER A 169 -11.72 -5.55 -2.86
N THR A 170 -10.43 -5.50 -3.20
CA THR A 170 -9.77 -4.35 -3.84
C THR A 170 -10.47 -3.81 -5.08
N ILE A 171 -11.19 -4.67 -5.82
CA ILE A 171 -11.94 -4.35 -7.04
C ILE A 171 -13.44 -4.26 -6.76
N TYR A 172 -13.97 -5.16 -5.93
CA TYR A 172 -15.42 -5.33 -5.75
C TYR A 172 -15.99 -4.62 -4.51
N GLY A 173 -15.13 -4.18 -3.60
CA GLY A 173 -15.50 -3.65 -2.29
C GLY A 173 -15.82 -4.73 -1.27
N SER A 174 -15.85 -4.34 0.00
CA SER A 174 -16.28 -5.19 1.12
C SER A 174 -17.65 -4.79 1.67
N ASP A 175 -18.35 -3.86 1.02
CA ASP A 175 -19.72 -3.48 1.34
C ASP A 175 -20.60 -3.39 0.09
N GLU A 176 -21.88 -3.74 0.27
CA GLU A 176 -22.88 -3.80 -0.80
C GLU A 176 -23.12 -2.45 -1.49
N SER A 177 -22.95 -1.33 -0.78
CA SER A 177 -23.23 -0.01 -1.35
C SER A 177 -22.14 0.41 -2.34
N ARG A 178 -20.87 0.20 -1.97
CA ARG A 178 -19.71 0.39 -2.85
C ARG A 178 -19.76 -0.58 -4.03
N ALA A 179 -20.01 -1.86 -3.78
CA ALA A 179 -20.09 -2.87 -4.84
C ALA A 179 -21.15 -2.51 -5.89
N LYS A 180 -22.33 -2.04 -5.46
CA LYS A 180 -23.38 -1.56 -6.37
C LYS A 180 -22.99 -0.28 -7.09
N TRP A 181 -22.37 0.67 -6.39
CA TRP A 181 -21.95 1.93 -7.02
C TRP A 181 -20.91 1.70 -8.12
N LEU A 182 -19.99 0.74 -7.94
CA LEU A 182 -18.96 0.41 -8.92
C LEU A 182 -19.50 -0.26 -10.18
N ARG A 183 -20.69 -0.89 -10.12
CA ARG A 183 -21.27 -1.63 -11.25
C ARG A 183 -21.96 -0.71 -12.25
N THR A 184 -21.94 -1.14 -13.52
CA THR A 184 -22.74 -0.55 -14.59
C THR A 184 -24.15 -1.14 -14.65
N PHE A 185 -24.34 -2.34 -14.11
CA PHE A 185 -25.53 -3.19 -14.30
C PHE A 185 -25.85 -3.47 -15.78
N ILE A 186 -24.83 -3.39 -16.64
CA ILE A 186 -24.92 -3.72 -18.06
C ILE A 186 -23.80 -4.69 -18.42
N GLY A 187 -24.18 -5.91 -18.83
CA GLY A 187 -23.25 -6.94 -19.29
C GLY A 187 -22.29 -7.45 -18.22
N GLY A 188 -22.66 -7.33 -16.95
CA GLY A 188 -21.89 -7.72 -15.78
C GLY A 188 -20.75 -6.77 -15.42
N LYS A 189 -20.60 -5.63 -16.11
CA LYS A 189 -19.38 -4.81 -16.08
C LYS A 189 -19.28 -3.85 -14.90
N ILE A 190 -18.05 -3.49 -14.56
CA ILE A 190 -17.67 -2.41 -13.64
C ILE A 190 -17.44 -1.12 -14.43
N LYS A 191 -17.83 0.02 -13.84
CA LYS A 191 -17.64 1.35 -14.40
C LYS A 191 -16.16 1.60 -14.67
N VAL A 192 -15.87 2.26 -15.78
CA VAL A 192 -14.53 2.74 -16.16
C VAL A 192 -14.67 4.13 -16.75
N SER A 193 -13.60 4.91 -16.71
CA SER A 193 -13.52 6.23 -17.34
C SER A 193 -12.73 6.20 -18.65
N SER A 194 -12.66 7.34 -19.33
CA SER A 194 -11.81 7.56 -20.51
C SER A 194 -10.40 6.99 -20.33
N GLY A 195 -9.91 6.26 -21.34
CA GLY A 195 -8.64 5.53 -21.27
C GLY A 195 -8.74 4.16 -20.57
N ASN A 196 -9.97 3.68 -20.31
CA ASN A 196 -10.21 2.44 -19.58
C ASN A 196 -9.55 2.46 -18.19
N LEU A 197 -9.58 3.62 -17.54
CA LEU A 197 -9.11 3.84 -16.17
C LEU A 197 -10.26 3.57 -15.19
N LEU A 198 -9.94 3.53 -13.90
CA LEU A 198 -10.96 3.50 -12.84
C LEU A 198 -11.96 4.67 -13.01
N PRO A 199 -13.22 4.51 -12.53
CA PRO A 199 -14.19 5.59 -12.58
C PRO A 199 -13.78 6.70 -11.62
N TRP A 200 -14.01 7.94 -12.01
CA TRP A 200 -13.90 9.10 -11.11
C TRP A 200 -15.09 9.15 -10.15
N ASN A 201 -14.96 9.84 -9.02
CA ASN A 201 -16.04 10.15 -8.08
C ASN A 201 -17.10 11.14 -8.63
N THR A 202 -17.55 10.92 -9.87
CA THR A 202 -18.44 11.79 -10.65
C THR A 202 -19.65 11.02 -11.15
N ILE A 203 -20.71 11.72 -11.55
CA ILE A 203 -22.01 11.11 -11.89
C ILE A 203 -21.87 10.05 -12.99
N THR A 204 -21.15 10.38 -14.06
CA THR A 204 -20.86 9.43 -15.17
C THR A 204 -19.63 8.57 -14.93
N GLY A 205 -18.81 8.89 -13.93
CA GLY A 205 -17.49 8.32 -13.75
C GLY A 205 -16.40 8.96 -14.60
N GLU A 206 -16.71 10.01 -15.38
CA GLU A 206 -15.73 10.74 -16.21
C GLU A 206 -15.14 11.96 -15.50
N TYR A 207 -13.84 12.22 -15.72
CA TYR A 207 -13.12 13.31 -15.01
C TYR A 207 -13.78 14.68 -15.14
N ASN A 208 -14.32 15.02 -16.32
CA ASN A 208 -14.87 16.35 -16.60
C ASN A 208 -16.29 16.56 -16.07
N ASP A 209 -16.92 15.52 -15.50
CA ASP A 209 -18.30 15.61 -15.01
C ASP A 209 -18.37 16.15 -13.57
N VAL A 210 -19.59 16.41 -13.10
CA VAL A 210 -19.86 16.87 -11.73
C VAL A 210 -19.62 15.74 -10.72
N ILE A 211 -19.12 16.10 -9.54
CA ILE A 211 -18.88 15.15 -8.44
C ILE A 211 -20.22 14.51 -8.05
N ASP A 212 -20.21 13.19 -7.90
CA ASP A 212 -21.35 12.42 -7.42
C ASP A 212 -21.34 12.42 -5.88
N PRO A 213 -22.34 13.02 -5.21
CA PRO A 213 -22.40 13.03 -3.75
C PRO A 213 -22.64 11.64 -3.16
N SER A 214 -23.00 10.64 -3.97
CA SER A 214 -23.14 9.24 -3.56
C SER A 214 -21.90 8.39 -3.85
N ALA A 215 -20.83 8.98 -4.41
CA ALA A 215 -19.59 8.27 -4.64
C ALA A 215 -19.00 7.75 -3.31
N PRO A 216 -18.53 6.49 -3.27
CA PRO A 216 -17.86 5.93 -2.11
C PRO A 216 -16.67 6.78 -1.66
N GLU A 217 -16.47 6.88 -0.35
CA GLU A 217 -15.32 7.58 0.22
C GLU A 217 -14.00 6.91 -0.17
N MET A 218 -12.96 7.72 -0.36
CA MET A 218 -11.61 7.26 -0.63
C MET A 218 -10.65 7.95 0.35
N ALA A 219 -9.59 7.26 0.75
CA ALA A 219 -8.55 7.85 1.58
C ALA A 219 -7.87 8.97 0.78
N MET A 220 -8.06 10.21 1.22
CA MET A 220 -7.55 11.42 0.56
C MET A 220 -7.09 12.42 1.63
N PRO A 221 -5.87 12.28 2.16
CA PRO A 221 -5.34 13.19 3.18
C PRO A 221 -5.02 14.59 2.61
N LEU A 222 -5.01 14.77 1.28
CA LEU A 222 -4.77 16.04 0.62
C LEU A 222 -6.08 16.81 0.42
N PRO A 223 -6.35 17.90 1.17
CA PRO A 223 -7.66 18.56 1.18
C PRO A 223 -8.01 19.27 -0.15
N ASN A 224 -7.02 19.52 -1.01
CA ASN A 224 -7.21 20.25 -2.27
C ASN A 224 -7.53 19.34 -3.47
N VAL A 225 -7.54 18.02 -3.29
CA VAL A 225 -7.84 17.06 -4.37
C VAL A 225 -9.29 16.59 -4.22
N THR A 226 -10.20 17.18 -4.99
CA THR A 226 -11.64 16.90 -4.90
C THR A 226 -12.13 15.82 -5.88
N LYS A 227 -11.33 15.51 -6.90
CA LYS A 227 -11.62 14.48 -7.90
C LYS A 227 -10.56 13.39 -7.83
N PHE A 228 -11.00 12.15 -7.69
CA PHE A 228 -10.16 10.97 -7.51
C PHE A 228 -10.80 9.74 -8.13
N PHE A 229 -9.99 8.70 -8.35
CA PHE A 229 -10.50 7.40 -8.79
C PHE A 229 -11.26 6.70 -7.66
N VAL A 230 -12.25 5.90 -8.00
CA VAL A 230 -13.00 5.07 -7.05
C VAL A 230 -12.78 3.61 -7.39
N SER A 231 -12.50 2.79 -6.37
CA SER A 231 -12.29 1.34 -6.50
C SER A 231 -12.92 0.60 -5.30
N GLY A 232 -12.70 -0.71 -5.22
CA GLY A 232 -13.20 -1.55 -4.12
C GLY A 232 -12.57 -1.20 -2.77
N ASP A 233 -11.27 -0.91 -2.74
CA ASP A 233 -10.57 -0.45 -1.53
C ASP A 233 -10.38 1.09 -1.53
N VAL A 234 -10.44 1.70 -0.34
CA VAL A 234 -10.37 3.15 -0.15
C VAL A 234 -9.00 3.74 -0.46
N ARG A 235 -7.93 2.94 -0.44
CA ARG A 235 -6.53 3.38 -0.60
C ARG A 235 -6.05 3.30 -2.05
N ALA A 236 -6.92 3.00 -3.01
CA ALA A 236 -6.53 2.80 -4.42
C ALA A 236 -5.81 4.00 -5.09
N ASN A 237 -5.94 5.21 -4.53
CA ASN A 237 -5.26 6.43 -5.01
C ASN A 237 -3.94 6.72 -4.28
N GLU A 238 -3.50 5.87 -3.34
CA GLU A 238 -2.33 6.15 -2.51
C GLU A 238 -1.11 6.41 -3.38
N ASN A 239 -0.79 5.56 -4.35
CA ASN A 239 0.28 5.79 -5.31
C ASN A 239 -0.08 5.22 -6.70
N PRO A 240 0.54 5.71 -7.80
CA PRO A 240 0.20 5.30 -9.16
C PRO A 240 0.49 3.84 -9.50
N PHE A 241 1.47 3.20 -8.86
CA PHE A 241 1.76 1.77 -9.06
C PHE A 241 0.61 0.92 -8.53
N LEU A 242 0.09 1.27 -7.34
CA LEU A 242 -1.10 0.63 -6.77
C LEU A 242 -2.34 0.91 -7.63
N THR A 243 -2.59 2.16 -8.03
CA THR A 243 -3.69 2.51 -8.94
C THR A 243 -3.63 1.70 -10.25
N ALA A 244 -2.43 1.39 -10.75
CA ALA A 244 -2.25 0.54 -11.92
C ALA A 244 -2.75 -0.89 -11.69
N MET A 245 -2.51 -1.50 -10.53
CA MET A 245 -3.04 -2.83 -10.18
C MET A 245 -4.57 -2.84 -10.08
N HIS A 246 -5.16 -1.87 -9.38
CA HIS A 246 -6.63 -1.74 -9.30
C HIS A 246 -7.26 -1.58 -10.70
N THR A 247 -6.65 -0.74 -11.55
CA THR A 247 -7.11 -0.54 -12.92
C THR A 247 -6.97 -1.83 -13.73
N LEU A 248 -5.83 -2.51 -13.64
CA LEU A 248 -5.53 -3.74 -14.39
C LEU A 248 -6.60 -4.83 -14.15
N PHE A 249 -6.94 -5.11 -12.90
CA PHE A 249 -7.94 -6.15 -12.60
C PHE A 249 -9.37 -5.70 -12.85
N THR A 250 -9.65 -4.38 -12.83
CA THR A 250 -10.94 -3.85 -13.33
C THR A 250 -11.07 -4.09 -14.84
N ARG A 251 -9.99 -3.92 -15.60
CA ARG A 251 -9.95 -4.24 -17.04
C ARG A 251 -10.14 -5.74 -17.27
N GLU A 252 -9.47 -6.59 -16.49
CA GLU A 252 -9.59 -8.05 -16.62
C GLU A 252 -11.02 -8.52 -16.35
N HIS A 253 -11.68 -7.97 -15.32
CA HIS A 253 -13.09 -8.23 -15.06
C HIS A 253 -13.96 -7.91 -16.29
N ASN A 254 -13.85 -6.70 -16.83
CA ASN A 254 -14.64 -6.27 -17.99
C ASN A 254 -14.33 -7.08 -19.27
N ARG A 255 -13.08 -7.52 -19.44
CA ARG A 255 -12.65 -8.43 -20.52
C ARG A 255 -13.31 -9.80 -20.36
N LEU A 256 -13.31 -10.37 -19.15
CA LEU A 256 -13.95 -11.64 -18.83
C LEU A 256 -15.46 -11.57 -19.01
N CYS A 257 -16.14 -10.51 -18.54
CA CYS A 257 -17.57 -10.31 -18.80
C CYS A 257 -17.90 -10.33 -20.30
N THR A 258 -17.07 -9.67 -21.11
CA THR A 258 -17.25 -9.65 -22.58
C THR A 258 -17.05 -11.04 -23.18
N LYS A 259 -16.03 -11.78 -22.74
CA LYS A 259 -15.80 -13.17 -23.17
C LYS A 259 -16.99 -14.07 -22.79
N LEU A 260 -17.45 -13.99 -21.54
CA LEU A 260 -18.54 -14.79 -21.00
C LEU A 260 -19.87 -14.48 -21.69
N ALA A 261 -20.16 -13.22 -22.01
CA ALA A 261 -21.38 -12.86 -22.75
C ALA A 261 -21.40 -13.45 -24.17
N ASN A 262 -20.23 -13.60 -24.80
CA ASN A 262 -20.13 -14.25 -26.11
C ASN A 262 -20.26 -15.79 -26.02
N GLU A 263 -19.71 -16.39 -24.96
CA GLU A 263 -19.75 -17.83 -24.73
C GLU A 263 -21.12 -18.31 -24.22
N PHE A 264 -21.78 -17.49 -23.40
CA PHE A 264 -23.08 -17.74 -22.80
C PHE A 264 -24.08 -16.60 -23.10
N PRO A 265 -24.60 -16.50 -24.34
CA PRO A 265 -25.46 -15.38 -24.75
C PRO A 265 -26.78 -15.26 -23.98
N SER A 266 -27.20 -16.29 -23.25
CA SER A 266 -28.42 -16.29 -22.45
C SER A 266 -28.21 -15.81 -21.01
N TRP A 267 -26.96 -15.60 -20.57
CA TRP A 267 -26.68 -15.16 -19.20
C TRP A 267 -27.06 -13.69 -19.00
N ASN A 268 -27.60 -13.40 -17.83
CA ASN A 268 -27.96 -12.04 -17.43
C ASN A 268 -26.76 -11.29 -16.80
N ASP A 269 -26.95 -10.00 -16.48
CA ASP A 269 -25.93 -9.13 -15.88
C ASP A 269 -25.30 -9.73 -14.61
N GLU A 270 -26.11 -10.27 -13.71
CA GLU A 270 -25.66 -10.80 -12.42
C GLU A 270 -24.84 -12.08 -12.61
N GLU A 271 -25.27 -12.98 -13.50
CA GLU A 271 -24.53 -14.20 -13.82
C GLU A 271 -23.16 -13.88 -14.42
N LEU A 272 -23.08 -12.89 -15.32
CA LEU A 272 -21.83 -12.42 -15.90
C LEU A 272 -20.91 -11.78 -14.85
N TYR A 273 -21.45 -10.90 -14.00
CA TYR A 273 -20.70 -10.21 -12.96
C TYR A 273 -20.11 -11.21 -11.95
N GLN A 274 -20.92 -12.11 -11.39
CA GLN A 274 -20.47 -13.06 -10.37
C GLN A 274 -19.46 -14.06 -10.93
N ARG A 275 -19.67 -14.53 -12.17
CA ARG A 275 -18.71 -15.42 -12.81
C ARG A 275 -17.37 -14.75 -13.06
N ALA A 276 -17.37 -13.52 -13.61
CA ALA A 276 -16.14 -12.77 -13.83
C ALA A 276 -15.44 -12.44 -12.49
N ARG A 277 -16.19 -12.05 -11.46
CA ARG A 277 -15.68 -11.84 -10.09
C ARG A 277 -14.96 -13.07 -9.55
N LYS A 278 -15.56 -14.24 -9.68
CA LYS A 278 -14.96 -15.51 -9.22
C LYS A 278 -13.68 -15.86 -9.98
N LEU A 279 -13.64 -15.65 -11.29
CA LEU A 279 -12.45 -15.89 -12.11
C LEU A 279 -11.31 -14.93 -11.76
N VAL A 280 -11.60 -13.64 -11.57
CA VAL A 280 -10.59 -12.64 -11.13
C VAL A 280 -10.05 -12.98 -9.74
N GLY A 281 -10.92 -13.33 -8.80
CA GLY A 281 -10.49 -13.79 -7.48
C GLY A 281 -9.58 -15.01 -7.55
N ALA A 282 -9.90 -15.97 -8.43
CA ALA A 282 -9.07 -17.14 -8.67
C ALA A 282 -7.69 -16.79 -9.28
N GLU A 283 -7.63 -15.84 -10.22
CA GLU A 283 -6.37 -15.35 -10.78
C GLU A 283 -5.51 -14.66 -9.72
N ILE A 284 -6.08 -13.79 -8.88
CA ILE A 284 -5.35 -13.10 -7.80
C ILE A 284 -4.84 -14.10 -6.75
N GLN A 285 -5.66 -15.08 -6.35
CA GLN A 285 -5.23 -16.16 -5.47
C GLN A 285 -4.09 -16.96 -6.10
N ALA A 286 -4.23 -17.41 -7.34
CA ALA A 286 -3.19 -18.18 -8.01
C ALA A 286 -1.87 -17.40 -8.14
N ILE A 287 -1.90 -16.14 -8.57
CA ILE A 287 -0.69 -15.30 -8.67
C ILE A 287 -0.04 -15.13 -7.29
N THR A 288 -0.84 -14.92 -6.23
CA THR A 288 -0.32 -14.77 -4.87
C THR A 288 0.39 -16.04 -4.39
N TYR A 289 -0.25 -17.20 -4.53
CA TYR A 289 0.23 -18.46 -3.95
C TYR A 289 1.22 -19.22 -4.82
N GLU A 290 1.18 -19.05 -6.14
CA GLU A 290 1.98 -19.83 -7.11
C GLU A 290 3.12 -19.00 -7.74
N GLU A 291 3.06 -17.67 -7.67
CA GLU A 291 4.16 -16.80 -8.15
C GLU A 291 4.76 -15.98 -7.00
N TRP A 292 3.99 -15.07 -6.41
CA TRP A 292 4.54 -14.03 -5.52
C TRP A 292 5.14 -14.59 -4.23
N LEU A 293 4.43 -15.46 -3.49
CA LEU A 293 4.96 -16.06 -2.26
C LEU A 293 6.27 -16.85 -2.51
N PRO A 294 6.34 -17.74 -3.53
CA PRO A 294 7.60 -18.38 -3.91
C PRO A 294 8.74 -17.41 -4.22
N GLU A 295 8.48 -16.29 -4.90
CA GLU A 295 9.50 -15.27 -5.19
C GLU A 295 10.03 -14.60 -3.93
N LEU A 296 9.22 -14.49 -2.88
CA LEU A 296 9.68 -14.06 -1.56
C LEU A 296 10.49 -15.15 -0.81
N GLY A 297 10.65 -16.33 -1.40
CA GLY A 297 11.27 -17.52 -0.77
C GLY A 297 10.34 -18.23 0.21
N MET A 298 9.03 -17.99 0.11
CA MET A 298 8.02 -18.60 0.97
C MET A 298 7.38 -19.80 0.27
N GLU A 299 7.94 -20.98 0.52
CA GLU A 299 7.33 -22.24 0.08
C GLU A 299 6.27 -22.69 1.10
N LEU A 300 5.03 -22.83 0.66
CA LEU A 300 3.94 -23.37 1.48
C LEU A 300 3.80 -24.88 1.28
N ASP A 301 3.30 -25.57 2.31
CA ASP A 301 2.96 -26.98 2.20
C ASP A 301 1.86 -27.20 1.15
N THR A 302 1.87 -28.38 0.51
CA THR A 302 0.85 -28.78 -0.46
C THR A 302 -0.55 -28.57 0.11
N TYR A 303 -1.42 -27.92 -0.67
CA TYR A 303 -2.81 -27.70 -0.27
C TYR A 303 -3.57 -29.03 -0.13
N LEU A 304 -4.18 -29.27 1.03
CA LEU A 304 -4.91 -30.50 1.34
C LEU A 304 -6.44 -30.36 1.25
N GLY A 305 -6.94 -29.17 0.91
CA GLY A 305 -8.37 -28.86 0.86
C GLY A 305 -8.81 -27.92 1.99
N TYR A 306 -10.03 -27.39 1.87
CA TYR A 306 -10.60 -26.49 2.85
C TYR A 306 -10.79 -27.18 4.20
N ASN A 307 -10.40 -26.50 5.28
CA ASN A 307 -10.54 -26.95 6.65
C ASN A 307 -11.42 -25.97 7.44
N ALA A 308 -12.66 -26.37 7.71
CA ALA A 308 -13.63 -25.55 8.45
C ALA A 308 -13.26 -25.25 9.91
N SER A 309 -12.18 -25.84 10.44
CA SER A 309 -11.67 -25.54 11.80
C SER A 309 -10.60 -24.44 11.80
N VAL A 310 -10.15 -23.99 10.63
CA VAL A 310 -9.16 -22.92 10.49
C VAL A 310 -9.89 -21.58 10.44
N ASP A 311 -9.50 -20.66 11.31
CA ASP A 311 -9.97 -19.28 11.30
C ASP A 311 -9.11 -18.44 10.33
N PRO A 312 -9.68 -17.91 9.23
CA PRO A 312 -8.99 -17.06 8.26
C PRO A 312 -8.86 -15.61 8.72
N GLY A 313 -9.20 -15.26 9.96
CA GLY A 313 -9.00 -13.91 10.51
C GLY A 313 -7.54 -13.45 10.41
N ILE A 314 -7.35 -12.13 10.31
CA ILE A 314 -6.02 -11.52 10.27
C ILE A 314 -5.44 -11.47 11.68
N MET A 315 -4.23 -11.97 11.88
CA MET A 315 -3.52 -11.85 13.15
C MET A 315 -3.10 -10.39 13.40
N ASN A 316 -3.31 -9.90 14.63
CA ASN A 316 -2.93 -8.55 15.03
C ASN A 316 -1.43 -8.29 14.78
N VAL A 317 -0.56 -9.25 15.11
CA VAL A 317 0.90 -9.15 14.86
C VAL A 317 1.26 -9.16 13.38
N PHE A 318 0.43 -9.78 12.52
CA PHE A 318 0.64 -9.78 11.07
C PHE A 318 0.41 -8.37 10.51
N SER A 319 -0.75 -7.75 10.75
CA SER A 319 -1.08 -6.43 10.17
C SER A 319 -0.38 -5.25 10.88
N ALA A 320 -0.10 -5.37 12.18
CA ALA A 320 0.53 -4.31 12.96
C ALA A 320 2.07 -4.32 12.88
N ALA A 321 2.68 -5.44 12.46
CA ALA A 321 4.14 -5.55 12.35
C ALA A 321 4.60 -6.33 11.10
N ALA A 322 4.38 -7.65 11.04
CA ALA A 322 5.10 -8.52 10.10
C ALA A 322 4.85 -8.18 8.61
N TYR A 323 3.61 -7.85 8.24
CA TYR A 323 3.24 -7.56 6.86
C TYR A 323 3.57 -6.12 6.42
N ARG A 324 4.06 -5.29 7.35
CA ARG A 324 4.59 -3.94 7.06
C ARG A 324 6.03 -3.98 6.53
N TYR A 325 6.51 -5.15 6.15
CA TYR A 325 7.83 -5.35 5.56
C TYR A 325 8.02 -4.51 4.28
N GLY A 326 6.95 -4.35 3.49
CA GLY A 326 7.00 -3.63 2.21
C GLY A 326 7.45 -2.18 2.37
N HIS A 327 7.29 -1.58 3.55
CA HIS A 327 7.70 -0.20 3.81
C HIS A 327 9.22 0.03 3.73
N THR A 328 10.04 -1.02 3.83
CA THR A 328 11.50 -0.91 3.68
C THR A 328 11.95 -1.25 2.27
N THR A 329 11.13 -1.97 1.49
CA THR A 329 11.48 -2.44 0.14
C THR A 329 11.09 -1.46 -0.98
N ILE A 330 10.52 -0.31 -0.64
CA ILE A 330 10.02 0.68 -1.62
C ILE A 330 11.15 1.60 -2.12
N ASN A 331 11.14 1.88 -3.43
CA ASN A 331 12.03 2.87 -4.07
C ASN A 331 11.46 4.30 -4.01
N SER A 332 12.33 5.31 -3.92
CA SER A 332 11.93 6.72 -3.99
C SER A 332 11.43 7.17 -5.36
N VAL A 333 11.86 6.52 -6.44
CA VAL A 333 11.55 6.95 -7.81
C VAL A 333 10.60 5.94 -8.47
N LEU A 334 9.43 6.42 -8.89
CA LEU A 334 8.49 5.67 -9.70
C LEU A 334 8.83 5.89 -11.17
N VAL A 335 9.49 4.88 -11.76
CA VAL A 335 9.98 4.92 -13.14
C VAL A 335 8.82 4.84 -14.14
N ARG A 336 8.91 5.63 -15.22
CA ARG A 336 7.93 5.67 -16.31
C ARG A 336 8.63 5.43 -17.65
N MET A 337 8.18 4.40 -18.37
CA MET A 337 8.76 4.03 -19.66
C MET A 337 7.71 3.87 -20.76
N ASP A 338 8.10 4.17 -21.99
CA ASP A 338 7.29 3.85 -23.17
C ASP A 338 7.40 2.37 -23.57
N ASN A 339 6.61 1.97 -24.57
CA ASN A 339 6.61 0.60 -25.11
C ASN A 339 7.91 0.18 -25.83
N ALA A 340 8.79 1.13 -26.13
CA ALA A 340 10.11 0.86 -26.68
C ALA A 340 11.19 0.77 -25.59
N GLY A 341 10.82 0.94 -24.31
CA GLY A 341 11.71 0.85 -23.16
C GLY A 341 12.53 2.12 -22.96
N ASN A 342 12.11 3.23 -23.57
CA ASN A 342 12.72 4.53 -23.35
C ASN A 342 12.05 5.25 -22.19
N TYR A 343 12.83 6.05 -21.47
CA TYR A 343 12.29 7.01 -20.52
C TYR A 343 11.39 8.02 -21.24
N MET A 344 10.25 8.32 -20.62
CA MET A 344 9.29 9.28 -21.14
C MET A 344 9.80 10.73 -20.98
N ALA A 345 9.33 11.63 -21.85
CA ALA A 345 9.68 13.06 -21.79
C ALA A 345 9.13 13.73 -20.52
N GLU A 346 8.03 13.22 -19.99
CA GLU A 346 7.39 13.60 -18.73
C GLU A 346 8.26 13.24 -17.50
N GLY A 347 9.34 12.46 -17.69
CA GLY A 347 10.31 12.06 -16.67
C GLY A 347 9.84 10.93 -15.77
N ASP A 348 10.56 10.66 -14.69
CA ASP A 348 10.12 9.80 -13.57
C ASP A 348 9.44 10.67 -12.49
N ILE A 349 8.73 10.09 -11.51
CA ILE A 349 8.12 10.86 -10.41
C ILE A 349 8.63 10.35 -9.07
N LEU A 350 8.91 11.27 -8.13
CA LEU A 350 9.24 10.88 -6.76
C LEU A 350 7.99 10.38 -6.04
N LEU A 351 8.14 9.35 -5.21
CA LEU A 351 7.04 8.78 -4.44
C LEU A 351 6.34 9.84 -3.59
N ARG A 352 7.10 10.72 -2.91
CA ARG A 352 6.53 11.83 -2.12
C ARG A 352 5.63 12.79 -2.91
N ASP A 353 5.89 12.94 -4.22
CA ASP A 353 5.13 13.82 -5.12
C ASP A 353 3.97 13.08 -5.82
N ALA A 354 3.95 11.74 -5.73
CA ALA A 354 2.95 10.87 -6.34
C ALA A 354 1.77 10.54 -5.39
N TYR A 355 1.96 10.71 -4.07
CA TYR A 355 0.94 10.36 -3.08
C TYR A 355 -0.38 11.08 -3.32
N PHE A 356 -1.47 10.31 -3.43
CA PHE A 356 -2.84 10.83 -3.59
C PHE A 356 -2.98 11.86 -4.71
N ASN A 357 -2.22 11.65 -5.79
CA ASN A 357 -2.24 12.47 -6.99
C ASN A 357 -2.77 11.66 -8.20
N PRO A 358 -4.10 11.55 -8.37
CA PRO A 358 -4.71 10.86 -9.52
C PRO A 358 -4.28 11.40 -10.89
N GLY A 359 -3.84 12.67 -10.93
CA GLY A 359 -3.28 13.30 -12.13
C GLY A 359 -2.00 12.62 -12.62
N ALA A 360 -1.19 12.05 -11.71
CA ALA A 360 0.03 11.34 -12.08
C ALA A 360 -0.22 10.14 -13.02
N THR A 361 -1.37 9.48 -12.91
CA THR A 361 -1.81 8.43 -13.83
C THR A 361 -2.55 8.98 -15.04
N LYS A 362 -3.51 9.90 -14.83
CA LYS A 362 -4.34 10.45 -15.90
C LYS A 362 -3.51 11.19 -16.96
N ASP A 363 -2.56 12.01 -16.54
CA ASP A 363 -1.92 13.00 -17.40
C ASP A 363 -0.76 12.44 -18.22
N ILE A 364 -0.33 11.20 -17.95
CA ILE A 364 0.73 10.50 -18.72
C ILE A 364 0.20 9.47 -19.71
N GLY A 365 -1.11 9.43 -19.93
CA GLY A 365 -1.74 8.49 -20.87
C GLY A 365 -2.12 7.13 -20.28
N GLY A 366 -2.09 6.96 -18.96
CA GLY A 366 -2.66 5.79 -18.28
C GLY A 366 -1.68 5.03 -17.39
N ILE A 367 -1.87 3.70 -17.32
CA ILE A 367 -1.16 2.82 -16.39
C ILE A 367 0.04 2.12 -17.03
N GLU A 368 0.05 2.04 -18.35
CA GLU A 368 1.02 1.32 -19.17
C GLU A 368 2.47 1.72 -18.85
N PRO A 369 2.82 3.01 -18.70
CA PRO A 369 4.18 3.38 -18.38
C PRO A 369 4.69 2.87 -17.04
N TYR A 370 3.78 2.77 -16.07
CA TYR A 370 4.08 2.26 -14.74
C TYR A 370 4.20 0.74 -14.75
N LEU A 371 3.36 0.03 -15.52
CA LEU A 371 3.46 -1.42 -15.68
C LEU A 371 4.83 -1.84 -16.25
N ILE A 372 5.38 -1.05 -17.18
CA ILE A 372 6.72 -1.29 -17.72
C ILE A 372 7.77 -0.89 -16.68
N GLY A 373 7.68 0.33 -16.13
CA GLY A 373 8.66 0.87 -15.19
C GLY A 373 8.90 -0.03 -13.97
N MET A 374 7.83 -0.54 -13.34
CA MET A 374 7.91 -1.47 -12.21
C MET A 374 8.74 -2.72 -12.52
N SER A 375 8.69 -3.22 -13.76
CA SER A 375 9.45 -4.41 -14.15
C SER A 375 10.94 -4.16 -14.26
N THR A 376 11.39 -2.91 -14.36
CA THR A 376 12.79 -2.55 -14.64
C THR A 376 13.58 -2.09 -13.41
N VAL A 377 12.91 -1.91 -12.27
CA VAL A 377 13.50 -1.40 -11.04
C VAL A 377 13.66 -2.54 -10.05
N ILE A 378 14.85 -2.65 -9.47
CA ILE A 378 15.10 -3.54 -8.32
C ILE A 378 14.50 -2.89 -7.08
N GLN A 379 13.70 -3.62 -6.31
CA GLN A 379 13.16 -3.13 -5.05
C GLN A 379 14.29 -2.86 -4.03
N GLN A 380 14.03 -2.06 -3.00
CA GLN A 380 14.97 -1.95 -1.88
C GLN A 380 15.00 -3.25 -1.06
N ASP A 381 16.07 -3.43 -0.29
CA ASP A 381 16.25 -4.60 0.56
C ASP A 381 15.26 -4.64 1.74
N PHE A 382 15.01 -5.84 2.26
CA PHE A 382 14.29 -6.01 3.52
C PHE A 382 15.26 -5.87 4.69
N ASP A 383 15.40 -4.65 5.19
CA ASP A 383 16.32 -4.34 6.27
C ASP A 383 15.76 -3.24 7.18
N CYS A 384 16.59 -2.74 8.09
CA CYS A 384 16.21 -1.64 8.96
C CYS A 384 16.24 -0.26 8.26
N LYS A 385 16.22 -0.13 6.93
CA LYS A 385 16.34 1.16 6.21
C LYS A 385 15.04 1.58 5.55
N ILE A 386 14.79 2.89 5.52
CA ILE A 386 13.61 3.48 4.88
C ILE A 386 14.00 4.78 4.18
N ILE A 387 13.56 4.91 2.92
CA ILE A 387 13.70 6.11 2.12
C ILE A 387 13.04 7.35 2.76
N ASP A 388 13.62 8.52 2.52
CA ASP A 388 13.13 9.78 3.08
C ASP A 388 11.69 10.12 2.67
N ASP A 389 11.25 9.68 1.49
CA ASP A 389 9.87 9.83 1.00
C ASP A 389 8.83 9.26 1.98
N LEU A 390 9.19 8.20 2.71
CA LEU A 390 8.35 7.55 3.72
C LEU A 390 8.73 7.99 5.15
N ARG A 391 10.02 8.18 5.40
CA ARG A 391 10.55 8.42 6.75
C ARG A 391 10.45 9.88 7.21
N ASN A 392 10.44 10.83 6.28
CA ASN A 392 10.46 12.25 6.59
C ASN A 392 9.38 13.05 5.84
N PHE A 393 8.89 12.52 4.71
CA PHE A 393 7.98 13.23 3.82
C PHE A 393 6.64 12.53 3.58
N LEU A 394 6.27 11.57 4.45
CA LEU A 394 5.03 10.81 4.28
C LEU A 394 3.84 11.78 4.27
N PHE A 395 3.16 11.85 3.13
CA PHE A 395 2.02 12.74 2.83
C PHE A 395 2.28 14.24 2.98
N GLY A 396 3.55 14.68 2.89
CA GLY A 396 3.90 16.09 2.83
C GLY A 396 5.24 16.41 3.50
N ALA A 397 5.65 17.68 3.50
CA ALA A 397 6.88 18.09 4.17
C ALA A 397 6.71 18.25 5.69
N PRO A 398 7.78 18.07 6.50
CA PRO A 398 7.75 18.39 7.92
C PRO A 398 7.24 19.81 8.19
N GLY A 399 6.29 19.95 9.12
CA GLY A 399 5.63 21.21 9.43
C GLY A 399 4.49 21.60 8.47
N ALA A 400 4.25 20.82 7.41
CA ALA A 400 3.17 20.99 6.44
C ALA A 400 2.29 19.72 6.28
N GLY A 401 2.37 18.79 7.24
CA GLY A 401 1.64 17.51 7.22
C GLY A 401 2.51 16.26 7.11
N GLY A 402 3.82 16.41 6.85
CA GLY A 402 4.75 15.30 6.73
C GLY A 402 4.89 14.47 8.01
N MET A 403 4.97 13.16 7.85
CA MET A 403 5.13 12.17 8.93
C MET A 403 6.33 11.25 8.68
N ASP A 404 6.62 10.41 9.69
CA ASP A 404 7.62 9.34 9.61
C ASP A 404 6.92 7.98 9.69
N LEU A 405 6.96 7.21 8.60
CA LEU A 405 6.32 5.90 8.53
C LEU A 405 6.96 4.88 9.48
N ALA A 406 8.26 4.97 9.78
CA ALA A 406 8.91 4.10 10.76
C ALA A 406 8.35 4.37 12.17
N VAL A 407 8.15 5.64 12.51
CA VAL A 407 7.50 6.05 13.77
C VAL A 407 6.10 5.49 13.84
N ILE A 408 5.32 5.63 12.76
CA ILE A 408 3.96 5.08 12.69
C ILE A 408 3.99 3.56 12.89
N ASN A 409 4.89 2.81 12.25
CA ASN A 409 4.94 1.34 12.38
C ASN A 409 5.29 0.91 13.81
N ILE A 410 6.28 1.55 14.43
CA ILE A 410 6.68 1.24 15.81
C ILE A 410 5.53 1.55 16.78
N GLU A 411 4.98 2.76 16.72
CA GLU A 411 3.88 3.16 17.60
C GLU A 411 2.60 2.40 17.31
N ARG A 412 2.38 1.93 16.08
CA ARG A 412 1.24 1.08 15.74
C ARG A 412 1.34 -0.28 16.42
N GLY A 413 2.52 -0.91 16.42
CA GLY A 413 2.74 -2.13 17.20
C GLY A 413 2.48 -1.90 18.70
N ARG A 414 2.99 -0.79 19.25
CA ARG A 414 2.82 -0.45 20.67
C ARG A 414 1.36 -0.20 21.04
N GLU A 415 0.67 0.67 20.29
CA GLU A 415 -0.70 1.07 20.57
C GLU A 415 -1.69 -0.06 20.35
N ARG A 416 -1.37 -1.00 19.44
CA ARG A 416 -2.12 -2.25 19.23
C ARG A 416 -1.79 -3.37 20.19
N GLY A 417 -1.00 -3.07 21.23
CA GLY A 417 -0.75 -4.00 22.32
C GLY A 417 0.19 -5.14 21.95
N LEU A 418 1.06 -4.99 20.95
CA LEU A 418 2.07 -6.03 20.68
C LEU A 418 3.13 -6.05 21.80
N PRO A 419 3.55 -7.24 22.28
CA PRO A 419 4.59 -7.38 23.28
C PRO A 419 5.97 -7.09 22.67
N ASP A 420 7.06 -7.39 23.39
CA ASP A 420 8.41 -7.23 22.83
C ASP A 420 8.72 -8.33 21.82
N TYR A 421 9.71 -8.07 20.97
CA TYR A 421 10.12 -8.98 19.90
C TYR A 421 10.47 -10.39 20.39
N ASN A 422 11.17 -10.54 21.52
CA ASN A 422 11.50 -11.88 22.05
C ASN A 422 10.27 -12.62 22.55
N THR A 423 9.28 -11.90 23.08
CA THR A 423 7.99 -12.49 23.45
C THR A 423 7.22 -12.92 22.22
N VAL A 424 7.17 -12.11 21.15
CA VAL A 424 6.61 -12.53 19.85
C VAL A 424 7.31 -13.78 19.31
N ARG A 425 8.65 -13.83 19.32
CA ARG A 425 9.40 -15.03 18.92
C ARG A 425 8.93 -16.28 19.69
N ASN A 426 8.86 -16.18 21.01
CA ASN A 426 8.41 -17.28 21.86
C ASN A 426 6.95 -17.68 21.62
N ASP A 427 6.05 -16.73 21.37
CA ASP A 427 4.64 -17.00 21.06
C ASP A 427 4.47 -17.83 19.76
N PHE A 428 5.41 -17.67 18.82
CA PHE A 428 5.50 -18.47 17.59
C PHE A 428 6.43 -19.69 17.71
N GLY A 429 6.87 -20.04 18.92
CA GLY A 429 7.70 -21.21 19.18
C GLY A 429 9.17 -21.06 18.79
N LEU A 430 9.62 -19.84 18.50
CA LEU A 430 11.00 -19.52 18.16
C LEU A 430 11.82 -19.22 19.43
N GLU A 431 13.13 -19.50 19.38
CA GLU A 431 14.01 -19.25 20.52
C GLU A 431 14.17 -17.76 20.80
N ARG A 432 14.12 -17.37 22.09
CA ARG A 432 14.42 -16.01 22.53
C ARG A 432 15.90 -15.69 22.33
N LEU A 433 16.21 -14.46 21.94
CA LEU A 433 17.56 -13.94 21.89
C LEU A 433 18.01 -13.51 23.30
N ASN A 434 19.22 -13.89 23.70
CA ASN A 434 19.83 -13.52 24.99
C ASN A 434 20.82 -12.36 24.85
N ASP A 435 21.33 -12.12 23.65
CA ASP A 435 22.27 -11.03 23.35
C ASP A 435 22.04 -10.47 21.96
N PHE A 436 22.31 -9.17 21.77
CA PHE A 436 22.16 -8.49 20.48
C PHE A 436 23.02 -9.09 19.37
N ASN A 437 24.15 -9.73 19.69
CA ASN A 437 24.99 -10.40 18.69
C ASN A 437 24.33 -11.64 18.06
N GLN A 438 23.19 -12.11 18.61
CA GLN A 438 22.40 -13.19 18.03
C GLN A 438 21.36 -12.68 17.01
N MET A 439 21.18 -11.36 16.86
CA MET A 439 20.18 -10.79 15.96
C MET A 439 20.54 -11.03 14.48
N SER A 440 21.76 -10.65 14.10
CA SER A 440 22.21 -10.74 12.71
C SER A 440 23.72 -10.92 12.60
N SER A 441 24.20 -11.13 11.38
CA SER A 441 25.62 -11.12 11.04
C SER A 441 26.20 -9.70 10.91
N ASP A 442 25.34 -8.67 10.84
CA ASP A 442 25.74 -7.26 10.83
C ASP A 442 26.05 -6.77 12.26
N LEU A 443 27.35 -6.72 12.55
CA LEU A 443 27.84 -6.25 13.85
C LEU A 443 27.53 -4.77 14.13
N ILE A 444 27.43 -3.93 13.08
CA ILE A 444 27.11 -2.50 13.24
C ILE A 444 25.63 -2.37 13.62
N MET A 445 24.76 -3.11 12.94
CA MET A 445 23.33 -3.16 13.27
C MET A 445 23.12 -3.65 14.71
N ASN A 446 23.75 -4.77 15.10
CA ASN A 446 23.64 -5.33 16.44
C ASN A 446 24.12 -4.35 17.53
N GLN A 447 25.24 -3.65 17.29
CA GLN A 447 25.76 -2.63 18.21
C GLN A 447 24.84 -1.40 18.29
N THR A 448 24.24 -1.00 17.17
CA THR A 448 23.29 0.12 17.12
C THR A 448 22.01 -0.23 17.87
N LEU A 449 21.46 -1.43 17.68
CA LEU A 449 20.32 -1.94 18.46
C LEU A 449 20.64 -1.96 19.96
N LYS A 450 21.82 -2.46 20.34
CA LYS A 450 22.28 -2.45 21.74
C LYS A 450 22.35 -1.04 22.31
N PHE A 451 22.88 -0.09 21.55
CA PHE A 451 22.96 1.31 21.96
C PHE A 451 21.57 1.95 22.11
N VAL A 452 20.65 1.65 21.19
CA VAL A 452 19.30 2.21 21.18
C VAL A 452 18.42 1.63 22.29
N TYR A 453 18.34 0.30 22.41
CA TYR A 453 17.41 -0.39 23.31
C TYR A 453 17.99 -0.74 24.67
N SER A 454 19.32 -0.84 24.81
CA SER A 454 20.06 -1.28 26.00
C SER A 454 19.78 -2.71 26.49
N ASP A 455 18.59 -3.26 26.24
CA ASP A 455 18.15 -4.62 26.59
C ASP A 455 17.46 -5.25 25.37
N VAL A 456 17.86 -6.47 25.03
CA VAL A 456 17.32 -7.22 23.87
C VAL A 456 15.82 -7.50 24.01
N ASN A 457 15.29 -7.55 25.24
CA ASN A 457 13.87 -7.76 25.53
C ASN A 457 13.02 -6.48 25.41
N LYS A 458 13.59 -5.38 24.90
CA LYS A 458 12.87 -4.13 24.65
C LYS A 458 12.64 -3.84 23.17
N ILE A 459 13.15 -4.67 22.27
CA ILE A 459 13.05 -4.46 20.83
C ILE A 459 11.58 -4.54 20.41
N ASP A 460 11.10 -3.54 19.66
CA ASP A 460 9.77 -3.56 19.08
C ASP A 460 9.69 -4.64 17.97
N PRO A 461 8.60 -5.43 17.87
CA PRO A 461 8.52 -6.57 16.96
C PRO A 461 8.86 -6.25 15.50
N TRP A 462 8.35 -5.13 14.96
CA TRP A 462 8.66 -4.71 13.59
C TRP A 462 10.17 -4.47 13.41
N VAL A 463 10.81 -3.74 14.32
CA VAL A 463 12.27 -3.48 14.27
C VAL A 463 13.07 -4.79 14.40
N GLY A 464 12.65 -5.69 15.27
CA GLY A 464 13.31 -6.98 15.45
C GLY A 464 13.27 -7.84 14.18
N MET A 465 12.12 -7.91 13.52
CA MET A 465 11.95 -8.63 12.26
C MET A 465 12.80 -8.05 11.12
N LEU A 466 12.89 -6.72 11.02
CA LEU A 466 13.75 -6.04 10.03
C LEU A 466 15.25 -6.26 10.26
N ALA A 467 15.63 -6.56 11.50
CA ALA A 467 17.03 -6.71 11.87
C ALA A 467 17.54 -8.15 11.73
N GLU A 468 16.69 -9.14 11.52
CA GLU A 468 17.12 -10.53 11.35
C GLU A 468 17.93 -10.72 10.07
N ASN A 469 18.89 -11.66 10.10
CA ASN A 469 19.45 -12.18 8.85
C ASN A 469 18.33 -12.80 8.01
N HIS A 470 18.38 -12.58 6.69
CA HIS A 470 17.50 -13.30 5.77
C HIS A 470 17.75 -14.81 5.84
N MET A 471 16.67 -15.58 5.71
CA MET A 471 16.78 -17.01 5.47
C MET A 471 17.36 -17.28 4.07
N HIS A 472 17.92 -18.47 3.87
CA HIS A 472 18.53 -18.83 2.59
C HIS A 472 17.54 -18.71 1.43
N ASN A 473 17.90 -17.92 0.41
CA ASN A 473 17.08 -17.61 -0.77
C ASN A 473 15.68 -17.06 -0.45
N ALA A 474 15.53 -16.37 0.68
CA ALA A 474 14.29 -15.73 1.09
C ALA A 474 14.49 -14.24 1.34
N LEU A 475 13.39 -13.48 1.30
CA LEU A 475 13.39 -12.07 1.63
C LEU A 475 13.42 -11.86 3.14
N PHE A 476 12.75 -12.76 3.89
CA PHE A 476 12.52 -12.60 5.31
C PHE A 476 13.56 -13.30 6.17
N GLY A 477 13.75 -12.77 7.38
CA GLY A 477 14.28 -13.52 8.51
C GLY A 477 13.27 -14.52 9.09
N GLU A 478 13.72 -15.31 10.06
CA GLU A 478 12.97 -16.43 10.65
C GLU A 478 11.61 -16.02 11.23
N THR A 479 11.56 -14.90 11.97
CA THR A 479 10.34 -14.47 12.67
C THR A 479 9.29 -13.97 11.68
N ALA A 480 9.69 -13.07 10.77
CA ALA A 480 8.78 -12.55 9.74
C ALA A 480 8.29 -13.68 8.82
N MET A 481 9.19 -14.58 8.38
CA MET A 481 8.82 -15.75 7.58
C MET A 481 7.75 -16.58 8.29
N THR A 482 7.96 -16.89 9.58
CA THR A 482 7.04 -17.74 10.35
C THR A 482 5.64 -17.13 10.44
N ILE A 483 5.54 -15.85 10.79
CA ILE A 483 4.25 -15.15 10.98
C ILE A 483 3.51 -15.00 9.65
N VAL A 484 4.20 -14.52 8.61
CA VAL A 484 3.59 -14.27 7.30
C VAL A 484 3.17 -15.60 6.66
N LYS A 485 4.00 -16.65 6.74
CA LYS A 485 3.67 -17.99 6.26
C LYS A 485 2.44 -18.55 6.97
N GLN A 486 2.38 -18.45 8.29
CA GLN A 486 1.23 -18.90 9.06
C GLN A 486 -0.06 -18.18 8.65
N GLN A 487 -0.02 -16.85 8.44
CA GLN A 487 -1.20 -16.10 7.99
C GLN A 487 -1.68 -16.58 6.62
N PHE A 488 -0.78 -16.69 5.62
CA PHE A 488 -1.18 -17.11 4.28
C PHE A 488 -1.69 -18.54 4.22
N ILE A 489 -1.19 -19.44 5.08
CA ILE A 489 -1.76 -20.78 5.24
C ILE A 489 -3.18 -20.68 5.80
N SER A 490 -3.42 -19.88 6.84
CA SER A 490 -4.77 -19.70 7.40
C SER A 490 -5.75 -19.11 6.37
N LEU A 491 -5.31 -18.12 5.58
CA LEU A 491 -6.11 -17.52 4.51
C LEU A 491 -6.47 -18.52 3.40
N ARG A 492 -5.57 -19.46 3.10
CA ARG A 492 -5.77 -20.49 2.07
C ARG A 492 -6.68 -21.63 2.56
N ASP A 493 -6.34 -22.15 3.73
CA ASP A 493 -6.93 -23.39 4.25
C ASP A 493 -8.29 -23.12 4.93
N GLY A 494 -8.49 -21.91 5.47
CA GLY A 494 -9.74 -21.43 6.05
C GLY A 494 -10.74 -20.82 5.04
N ASP A 495 -10.41 -20.78 3.75
CA ASP A 495 -11.27 -20.19 2.72
C ASP A 495 -12.02 -21.26 1.91
N ARG A 496 -13.35 -21.35 2.12
CA ARG A 496 -14.22 -22.26 1.36
C ARG A 496 -14.24 -21.95 -0.14
N TYR A 497 -13.93 -20.72 -0.55
CA TYR A 497 -13.86 -20.30 -1.95
C TYR A 497 -12.42 -20.13 -2.45
N TYR A 498 -11.43 -20.70 -1.76
CA TYR A 498 -10.09 -20.82 -2.33
C TYR A 498 -10.19 -21.52 -3.69
N TYR A 499 -9.49 -21.05 -4.72
CA TYR A 499 -9.80 -21.39 -6.11
C TYR A 499 -9.70 -22.89 -6.39
N LEU A 500 -8.81 -23.62 -5.69
CA LEU A 500 -8.73 -25.08 -5.82
C LEU A 500 -9.92 -25.81 -5.16
N ASN A 501 -10.56 -25.20 -4.16
CA ASN A 501 -11.71 -25.74 -3.43
C ASN A 501 -13.07 -25.26 -3.95
N ASP A 502 -13.16 -24.10 -4.60
CA ASP A 502 -14.43 -23.54 -5.05
C ASP A 502 -15.15 -24.48 -6.05
N ASP A 503 -16.32 -24.99 -5.65
CA ASP A 503 -17.12 -25.94 -6.44
C ASP A 503 -17.74 -25.32 -7.70
N ALA A 504 -17.87 -23.99 -7.76
CA ALA A 504 -18.38 -23.31 -8.94
C ALA A 504 -17.29 -23.08 -10.01
N LEU A 505 -16.01 -23.35 -9.69
CA LEU A 505 -14.93 -23.37 -10.66
C LEU A 505 -14.78 -24.79 -11.24
N SER A 506 -14.85 -24.90 -12.57
CA SER A 506 -14.57 -26.16 -13.26
C SER A 506 -13.09 -26.53 -13.13
N PRO A 507 -12.72 -27.81 -13.35
CA PRO A 507 -11.31 -28.21 -13.39
C PRO A 507 -10.47 -27.39 -14.39
N LEU A 508 -11.07 -26.95 -15.51
CA LEU A 508 -10.39 -26.10 -16.48
C LEU A 508 -10.16 -24.69 -15.93
N ASP A 509 -11.11 -24.10 -15.21
CA ASP A 509 -10.92 -22.77 -14.61
C ASP A 509 -9.79 -22.81 -13.58
N LYS A 510 -9.77 -23.85 -12.73
CA LYS A 510 -8.73 -24.06 -11.71
C LYS A 510 -7.36 -24.19 -12.35
N LEU A 511 -7.26 -24.95 -13.44
CA LEU A 511 -6.03 -25.09 -14.21
C LEU A 511 -5.61 -23.76 -14.84
N LEU A 512 -6.53 -23.06 -15.50
CA LEU A 512 -6.25 -21.78 -16.16
C LEU A 512 -5.79 -20.72 -15.15
N ALA A 513 -6.44 -20.62 -13.99
CA ALA A 513 -6.01 -19.73 -12.91
C ALA A 513 -4.60 -20.08 -12.44
N LYS A 514 -4.35 -21.36 -12.10
CA LYS A 514 -3.03 -21.84 -11.66
C LYS A 514 -1.91 -21.57 -12.67
N THR A 515 -2.19 -21.60 -13.97
CA THR A 515 -1.20 -21.35 -15.02
C THR A 515 -1.14 -19.90 -15.51
N THR A 516 -2.09 -19.04 -15.09
CA THR A 516 -2.12 -17.64 -15.49
C THR A 516 -1.12 -16.87 -14.65
N ARG A 517 -0.17 -16.22 -15.32
CA ARG A 517 0.80 -15.35 -14.67
C ARG A 517 0.29 -13.91 -14.59
N LEU A 518 0.81 -13.11 -13.67
CA LEU A 518 0.54 -11.67 -13.65
C LEU A 518 0.90 -11.00 -15.00
N ALA A 519 2.00 -11.42 -15.63
CA ALA A 519 2.38 -10.95 -16.95
C ALA A 519 1.33 -11.26 -18.04
N ASP A 520 0.58 -12.36 -17.92
CA ASP A 520 -0.50 -12.70 -18.86
C ASP A 520 -1.69 -11.78 -18.67
N VAL A 521 -2.08 -11.49 -17.41
CA VAL A 521 -3.14 -10.52 -17.11
C VAL A 521 -2.76 -9.14 -17.66
N ILE A 522 -1.51 -8.71 -17.50
CA ILE A 522 -1.00 -7.48 -18.07
C ILE A 522 -1.15 -7.48 -19.60
N ARG A 523 -0.66 -8.51 -20.30
CA ARG A 523 -0.75 -8.59 -21.77
C ARG A 523 -2.18 -8.64 -22.31
N ARG A 524 -3.13 -9.18 -21.54
CA ARG A 524 -4.56 -9.21 -21.91
C ARG A 524 -5.23 -7.84 -21.82
N ASN A 525 -4.71 -6.93 -20.99
CA ASN A 525 -5.40 -5.70 -20.58
C ASN A 525 -4.62 -4.40 -20.83
N ALA A 526 -3.37 -4.51 -21.26
CA ALA A 526 -2.50 -3.39 -21.55
C ALA A 526 -1.65 -3.73 -22.79
N PRO A 527 -1.53 -2.83 -23.78
CA PRO A 527 -0.72 -3.05 -24.97
C PRO A 527 0.78 -2.88 -24.68
N VAL A 528 1.29 -3.51 -23.63
CA VAL A 528 2.70 -3.45 -23.24
C VAL A 528 3.51 -4.56 -23.90
N THR A 529 4.69 -4.20 -24.42
CA THR A 529 5.53 -5.13 -25.20
C THR A 529 6.82 -5.55 -24.51
N ILE A 530 7.23 -4.85 -23.44
CA ILE A 530 8.53 -5.03 -22.79
C ILE A 530 8.34 -5.42 -21.33
N ILE A 531 7.86 -6.64 -21.12
CA ILE A 531 7.80 -7.28 -19.79
C ILE A 531 8.21 -8.75 -19.89
N LYS A 532 8.91 -9.24 -18.86
CA LYS A 532 9.23 -10.65 -18.70
C LYS A 532 7.99 -11.46 -18.33
N ASP A 533 8.06 -12.78 -18.50
CA ASP A 533 7.03 -13.69 -17.98
C ASP A 533 7.06 -13.72 -16.45
N ASN A 534 8.25 -13.79 -15.85
CA ASN A 534 8.42 -13.58 -14.42
C ASN A 534 8.55 -12.08 -14.14
N ILE A 535 7.46 -11.46 -13.69
CA ILE A 535 7.40 -10.02 -13.47
C ILE A 535 8.01 -9.61 -12.12
N PHE A 536 8.13 -10.57 -11.18
CA PHE A 536 8.68 -10.37 -9.84
C PHE A 536 10.20 -10.35 -9.80
N GLU A 537 10.86 -10.77 -10.88
CA GLU A 537 12.30 -10.55 -11.11
C GLU A 537 12.52 -9.34 -12.01
N VAL A 538 13.59 -8.57 -11.75
CA VAL A 538 13.90 -7.39 -12.55
C VAL A 538 14.17 -7.72 -14.03
N HIS A 539 13.65 -6.90 -14.93
CA HIS A 539 13.90 -6.92 -16.37
C HIS A 539 15.00 -5.93 -16.74
N THR A 540 16.22 -6.43 -16.93
CA THR A 540 17.34 -5.62 -17.43
C THR A 540 17.21 -5.40 -18.94
N LEU A 541 16.95 -4.15 -19.35
CA LEU A 541 16.89 -3.78 -20.77
C LEU A 541 18.29 -3.46 -21.32
N THR A 542 18.70 -4.15 -22.37
CA THR A 542 20.03 -4.00 -23.01
C THR A 542 20.27 -2.62 -23.64
N SER A 543 19.21 -1.87 -23.95
CA SER A 543 19.27 -0.51 -24.53
C SER A 543 19.02 0.61 -23.52
N ALA A 544 18.53 0.32 -22.31
CA ALA A 544 18.28 1.33 -21.29
C ALA A 544 19.50 1.46 -20.36
N THR A 545 20.64 1.85 -20.91
CA THR A 545 21.72 2.39 -20.07
C THR A 545 21.35 3.80 -19.61
N LYS A 546 20.41 3.90 -18.67
CA LYS A 546 20.69 4.78 -17.55
C LYS A 546 21.67 3.96 -16.73
N ASP A 547 22.92 4.41 -16.68
CA ASP A 547 23.56 4.41 -15.36
C ASP A 547 22.46 4.89 -14.40
N VAL A 548 22.07 4.09 -13.41
CA VAL A 548 21.45 4.63 -12.20
C VAL A 548 22.57 5.46 -11.53
N LYS A 549 22.96 6.54 -12.20
CA LYS A 549 23.77 7.62 -11.66
C LYS A 549 22.76 8.50 -10.97
N GLU A 550 22.47 8.10 -9.74
CA GLU A 550 22.34 9.04 -8.62
C GLU A 550 23.45 10.07 -8.76
N ASP A 551 23.19 11.13 -9.54
CA ASP A 551 23.80 12.44 -9.38
C ASP A 551 23.40 13.48 -10.44
N ARG A 552 22.56 13.15 -11.44
CA ARG A 552 22.14 14.17 -12.43
C ARG A 552 20.96 15.02 -11.99
N PHE A 553 20.38 14.75 -10.82
CA PHE A 553 19.19 15.45 -10.35
C PHE A 553 19.51 16.30 -9.13
N ILE A 554 18.93 17.51 -9.10
CA ILE A 554 18.91 18.33 -7.89
C ILE A 554 17.57 18.05 -7.22
N ASP A 555 17.58 17.33 -6.10
CA ASP A 555 16.37 17.25 -5.27
C ASP A 555 16.13 18.62 -4.60
N PHE A 556 14.87 19.04 -4.55
CA PHE A 556 14.46 20.24 -3.84
C PHE A 556 12.97 20.17 -3.51
N ALA A 557 12.57 20.76 -2.38
CA ALA A 557 11.16 20.97 -2.09
C ALA A 557 10.71 22.31 -2.69
N LEU A 558 9.48 22.34 -3.23
CA LEU A 558 8.78 23.55 -3.65
C LEU A 558 7.47 23.66 -2.87
N TYR A 559 7.25 24.78 -2.19
CA TYR A 559 6.03 25.00 -1.41
C TYR A 559 5.68 26.50 -1.34
N PRO A 560 4.41 26.88 -1.10
CA PRO A 560 3.24 25.99 -1.17
C PRO A 560 2.99 25.51 -2.61
N ASN A 561 2.28 24.41 -2.79
CA ASN A 561 1.72 24.01 -4.09
C ASN A 561 0.28 23.54 -3.84
N PRO A 562 -0.77 24.27 -4.26
CA PRO A 562 -0.76 25.43 -5.17
C PRO A 562 -0.07 26.71 -4.63
N VAL A 563 0.44 27.54 -5.54
CA VAL A 563 1.16 28.80 -5.29
C VAL A 563 0.25 29.99 -5.57
N HIS A 564 0.16 30.93 -4.63
CA HIS A 564 -0.45 32.25 -4.87
C HIS A 564 0.52 33.19 -5.59
N GLN A 565 1.49 33.79 -4.88
CA GLN A 565 2.46 34.69 -5.49
C GLN A 565 3.91 34.36 -5.12
N MET A 566 4.14 33.74 -3.97
CA MET A 566 5.48 33.41 -3.48
C MET A 566 5.68 31.90 -3.45
N VAL A 567 6.82 31.47 -4.00
CA VAL A 567 7.34 30.11 -3.93
C VAL A 567 8.53 30.08 -2.98
N PHE A 568 8.59 29.06 -2.14
CA PHE A 568 9.73 28.71 -1.31
C PHE A 568 10.35 27.44 -1.86
N LEU A 569 11.65 27.52 -2.11
CA LEU A 569 12.47 26.39 -2.52
C LEU A 569 13.36 26.00 -1.33
N ARG A 570 13.34 24.72 -0.96
CA ARG A 570 14.34 24.14 -0.05
C ARG A 570 15.23 23.20 -0.87
N ILE A 571 16.47 23.63 -1.10
CA ILE A 571 17.41 22.93 -1.97
C ILE A 571 18.56 22.40 -1.09
N PRO A 572 18.59 21.10 -0.75
CA PRO A 572 19.76 20.49 -0.17
C PRO A 572 20.93 20.52 -1.15
N SER A 573 22.12 20.86 -0.66
CA SER A 573 23.35 20.83 -1.45
C SER A 573 24.48 20.24 -0.63
N GLU A 574 25.22 19.30 -1.22
CA GLU A 574 26.41 18.70 -0.60
C GLU A 574 27.67 19.54 -0.83
N THR A 575 27.66 20.37 -1.87
CA THR A 575 28.76 21.23 -2.27
C THR A 575 28.29 22.67 -2.40
N SER A 576 29.20 23.63 -2.22
CA SER A 576 28.90 25.02 -2.56
C SER A 576 28.99 25.21 -4.07
N ARG A 577 27.87 25.57 -4.71
CA ARG A 577 27.75 25.66 -6.18
C ARG A 577 26.74 26.73 -6.62
N LYS A 578 26.87 27.19 -7.86
CA LYS A 578 25.89 28.10 -8.47
C LYS A 578 24.74 27.32 -9.11
N ALA A 579 23.52 27.81 -8.95
CA ALA A 579 22.35 27.23 -9.57
C ALA A 579 21.49 28.30 -10.26
N THR A 580 20.97 27.98 -11.44
CA THR A 580 19.96 28.76 -12.16
C THR A 580 18.59 28.20 -11.83
N LEU A 581 17.67 29.06 -11.39
CA LEU A 581 16.29 28.75 -11.03
C LEU A 581 15.39 29.33 -12.11
N GLN A 582 14.56 28.52 -12.75
CA GLN A 582 13.64 28.94 -13.80
C GLN A 582 12.21 28.53 -13.46
N VAL A 583 11.25 29.44 -13.69
CA VAL A 583 9.84 29.09 -13.82
C VAL A 583 9.52 29.05 -15.30
N VAL A 584 9.02 27.93 -15.79
CA VAL A 584 8.60 27.75 -17.19
C VAL A 584 7.11 27.43 -17.25
N ASP A 585 6.42 27.93 -18.29
CA ASP A 585 5.06 27.49 -18.60
C ASP A 585 5.06 26.11 -19.28
N MET A 586 3.87 25.52 -19.45
CA MET A 586 3.71 24.20 -20.07
C MET A 586 4.05 24.17 -21.57
N GLN A 587 4.29 25.33 -22.20
CA GLN A 587 4.78 25.43 -23.58
C GLN A 587 6.32 25.59 -23.62
N GLY A 588 6.99 25.55 -22.47
CA GLY A 588 8.45 25.63 -22.34
C GLY A 588 8.99 27.06 -22.35
N LYS A 589 8.15 28.09 -22.28
CA LYS A 589 8.61 29.48 -22.23
C LYS A 589 9.01 29.84 -20.80
N VAL A 590 10.21 30.40 -20.64
CA VAL A 590 10.73 30.91 -19.35
C VAL A 590 9.95 32.18 -18.95
N ILE A 591 9.31 32.10 -17.78
CA ILE A 591 8.52 33.17 -17.16
C ILE A 591 9.35 33.96 -16.16
N LEU A 592 10.22 33.26 -15.41
CA LEU A 592 11.12 33.84 -14.41
C LEU A 592 12.44 33.08 -14.46
N GLU A 593 13.56 33.78 -14.33
CA GLU A 593 14.89 33.18 -14.18
C GLU A 593 15.67 33.91 -13.08
N ARG A 594 16.37 33.17 -12.23
CA ARG A 594 17.18 33.72 -11.14
C ARG A 594 18.40 32.84 -10.83
N GLU A 595 19.56 33.48 -10.68
CA GLU A 595 20.77 32.84 -10.17
C GLU A 595 20.78 32.76 -8.64
N ALA A 596 21.29 31.65 -8.11
CA ALA A 596 21.46 31.39 -6.69
C ALA A 596 22.82 30.75 -6.38
N ASN A 597 23.41 31.13 -5.25
CA ASN A 597 24.58 30.42 -4.70
C ASN A 597 24.08 29.47 -3.62
N LEU A 598 24.20 28.17 -3.88
CA LEU A 598 23.90 27.12 -2.91
C LEU A 598 25.14 26.91 -2.03
N SER A 599 24.94 26.88 -0.72
CA SER A 599 25.94 26.47 0.28
C SER A 599 25.71 25.02 0.69
N ILE A 600 26.74 24.38 1.24
CA ILE A 600 26.60 23.04 1.85
C ILE A 600 25.49 23.07 2.91
N GLY A 601 24.56 22.13 2.85
CA GLY A 601 23.36 22.05 3.69
C GLY A 601 22.07 22.48 2.98
N ASN A 602 21.06 22.86 3.75
CA ASN A 602 19.74 23.24 3.24
C ASN A 602 19.70 24.72 2.87
N ASN A 603 19.47 25.02 1.59
CA ASN A 603 19.31 26.38 1.08
C ASN A 603 17.83 26.73 0.97
N THR A 604 17.39 27.83 1.58
CA THR A 604 16.02 28.32 1.44
C THR A 604 16.00 29.53 0.53
N ILE A 605 15.26 29.45 -0.57
CA ILE A 605 15.17 30.51 -1.58
C ILE A 605 13.71 30.86 -1.81
N THR A 606 13.37 32.14 -1.68
CA THR A 606 12.04 32.65 -2.01
C THR A 606 12.05 33.26 -3.40
N LEU A 607 11.09 32.86 -4.24
CA LEU A 607 10.81 33.46 -5.54
C LEU A 607 9.42 34.10 -5.53
N THR A 608 9.32 35.31 -6.07
CA THR A 608 8.03 35.98 -6.27
C THR A 608 7.66 35.86 -7.75
N LEU A 609 6.54 35.19 -8.03
CA LEU A 609 6.05 35.04 -9.39
C LEU A 609 5.61 36.40 -9.94
N PRO A 610 5.95 36.72 -11.20
CA PRO A 610 5.53 37.98 -11.82
C PRO A 610 4.01 38.00 -11.99
N PHE A 611 3.40 39.19 -11.96
CA PHE A 611 1.94 39.34 -12.19
C PHE A 611 1.47 38.85 -13.57
N THR A 612 2.39 38.66 -14.51
CA THR A 612 2.12 38.04 -15.82
C THR A 612 1.97 36.52 -15.76
N CYS A 613 2.27 35.90 -14.62
CA CYS A 613 2.07 34.48 -14.36
C CYS A 613 0.59 34.25 -14.02
N THR A 614 -0.20 33.84 -15.02
CA THR A 614 -1.64 33.58 -14.91
C THR A 614 -1.93 32.29 -14.14
N GLN A 615 -3.18 32.06 -13.73
CA GLN A 615 -3.59 30.77 -13.16
C GLN A 615 -3.29 29.63 -14.14
N GLY A 616 -2.69 28.54 -13.65
CA GLY A 616 -2.29 27.41 -14.50
C GLY A 616 -1.13 26.60 -13.94
N SER A 617 -0.70 25.58 -14.68
CA SER A 617 0.44 24.73 -14.32
C SER A 617 1.75 25.34 -14.83
N TYR A 618 2.80 25.23 -14.02
CA TYR A 618 4.15 25.69 -14.31
C TYR A 618 5.15 24.65 -13.83
N ALA A 619 6.38 24.70 -14.34
CA ALA A 619 7.50 23.92 -13.79
C ALA A 619 8.54 24.86 -13.19
N MET A 620 9.02 24.52 -12.00
CA MET A 620 10.28 25.00 -11.45
C MET A 620 11.40 24.11 -11.95
N ILE A 621 12.40 24.70 -12.59
CA ILE A 621 13.61 24.01 -13.05
C ILE A 621 14.80 24.62 -12.29
N ILE A 622 15.64 23.77 -11.73
CA ILE A 622 16.90 24.16 -11.10
C ILE A 622 18.01 23.50 -11.88
N THR A 623 18.93 24.26 -12.45
CA THR A 623 20.13 23.71 -13.08
C THR A 623 21.36 24.15 -12.30
N SER A 624 22.30 23.25 -12.08
CA SER A 624 23.56 23.55 -11.38
C SER A 624 24.62 22.59 -11.89
N GLU A 625 25.68 23.12 -12.48
CA GLU A 625 26.72 22.32 -13.13
C GLU A 625 26.12 21.38 -14.18
N ASN A 626 26.21 20.05 -13.97
CA ASN A 626 25.62 19.03 -14.85
C ASN A 626 24.34 18.40 -14.25
N LYS A 627 23.77 18.99 -13.19
CA LYS A 627 22.59 18.49 -12.47
C LYS A 627 21.37 19.36 -12.78
N THR A 628 20.21 18.74 -12.92
CA THR A 628 18.93 19.43 -13.13
C THR A 628 17.86 18.88 -12.19
N GLY A 629 17.21 19.73 -11.42
CA GLY A 629 15.97 19.41 -10.70
C GLY A 629 14.77 19.99 -11.43
N GLN A 630 13.64 19.30 -11.43
CA GLN A 630 12.38 19.86 -11.93
C GLN A 630 11.22 19.47 -11.02
N LYS A 631 10.35 20.43 -10.69
CA LYS A 631 9.08 20.17 -9.99
C LYS A 631 7.94 20.98 -10.59
N LEU A 632 6.79 20.35 -10.79
CA LEU A 632 5.58 21.02 -11.24
C LEU A 632 4.87 21.71 -10.07
N PHE A 633 4.24 22.84 -10.35
CA PHE A 633 3.38 23.53 -9.40
C PHE A 633 2.20 24.22 -10.11
N ILE A 634 1.13 24.46 -9.36
CA ILE A 634 -0.08 25.12 -9.86
C ILE A 634 -0.11 26.55 -9.32
N LYS A 635 -0.20 27.56 -10.19
CA LYS A 635 -0.49 28.95 -9.82
C LYS A 635 -2.01 29.11 -9.63
N VAL A 636 -2.43 29.62 -8.48
CA VAL A 636 -3.80 30.02 -8.12
C VAL A 636 -3.82 31.49 -7.74
N ASP A 637 -4.98 32.14 -7.79
CA ASP A 637 -5.12 33.61 -7.62
C ASP A 637 -4.54 34.16 -6.34
#